data_AF-A0PML7-F1
#
_entry.id   AF-A0PML7-F1
#
_cell.length_a   1.000
_cell.length_b   1.000
_cell.length_c   1.000
_cell.angle_alpha   90.00
_cell.angle_beta   90.00
_cell.angle_gamma   90.00
#
_symmetry.space_group_name_H-M   'P 1'
#
loop_
_entity.id
_entity.type
_entity.pdbx_description
1 polymer ?
#
loop_
_entity_poly.entity_id
_entity_poly.type
_entity_poly.pdbx_seq_one_letter_code
_entity_poly.pdbx_strand_id
1 'polypeptide(L)'
;MNFIMLPPEINSARIFAGAGVGPTLAAAAAWDALAADLASAAQSFAAITVGLVGEAWQGAAATAMAAAARPYASWLGTAAARAAVTAAQANAAAAVFEAAQAATAHPELVAANRNQLVSLVVSNLFGQNAPAIASTEAAYDQLWAQDVAAMAGYHSGASAVAAQLAPWQQALRTLQNRVAGATTALPPPGPAAAAALPGAAAVGFPVLHIGNIGFANLSVGNIGDYNLGSGNTGSFNLGSGNIGDASLGSGNAGDSNVGFGNFGSNNVGIGNNGNNNIGIGLNGDDLIGIGALNSGAGNLGFGNSGTNNIGFFNSGDNNIGFFNSGSGNFGFENAGDINTGFWNGRDTNTGFGNSGLSNFGFGNSGVNNVGAGNGGSSNVGLGNAGLLNTGSFNSGKFNTGDFNSGSMNTGYFNSSGHNTGLGNSGFTNTGFFNSGDLNTGMGSPEDQSVANSGFRNAGSGNSGFNNTGSFSSGFFNSTNSNSEFLNAGGTVNSGINNSGNTNAGIGNLGDDNFGLFNNGTFNTGAGNSSGGAVFPYTSGLFNSGNGSSGVFNAGDEQSGFFGTSGLVLTGTDGLAATTTSGLPALDLPAPNLGIGNAGVGNLGLGNIGDYNLGSGNTGDANFGSGNIGALNLGSGNHGDANLGFGNTGDNNIGLFNSGDNNVGFFNSGGANFGLANSGDTNTGLWNAGSTNTGFGNAGSADFGFGNAGDRNMGFGNAGAANMGAGNSGSYNTGSFNSGTLNTGDFNGGDHNTGWGNSGNTNTGGINSGDLNTGFGSSADQAVTNSGFGNNGSGNSGFNNTGDTNSGFHNANTSALFSGHSGLLNAGGSQSVGINNTGSFNTVLFNTGFRTAGIANSATNGLLTATSGVANSGNNSSGGFNANPDQSGFFN
;
A
#
# COMPACT_ATOMS: atom_id res chain seq x y z
N MET A 1 6.38 -25.74 38.57
CA MET A 1 5.74 -25.63 37.23
C MET A 1 4.43 -24.88 37.40
N ASN A 2 3.96 -24.12 36.40
CA ASN A 2 2.69 -23.41 36.49
C ASN A 2 1.58 -24.14 35.74
N PHE A 3 0.69 -24.81 36.49
CA PHE A 3 -0.40 -25.62 35.91
C PHE A 3 -1.58 -24.78 35.42
N ILE A 4 -1.68 -23.50 35.80
CA ILE A 4 -2.76 -22.60 35.35
C ILE A 4 -2.69 -22.30 33.84
N MET A 5 -1.49 -22.35 33.26
CA MET A 5 -1.24 -22.08 31.84
C MET A 5 -1.46 -23.33 30.95
N LEU A 6 -1.98 -24.43 31.51
CA LEU A 6 -2.25 -25.67 30.81
C LEU A 6 -3.77 -25.93 30.81
N PRO A 7 -4.41 -26.16 29.64
CA PRO A 7 -5.84 -26.45 29.55
C PRO A 7 -6.16 -27.84 30.14
N PRO A 8 -7.44 -28.11 30.49
CA PRO A 8 -7.84 -29.37 31.12
C PRO A 8 -7.48 -30.59 30.27
N GLU A 9 -7.54 -30.54 28.94
CA GLU A 9 -7.06 -31.63 28.07
C GLU A 9 -5.62 -32.08 28.38
N ILE A 10 -4.75 -31.16 28.80
CA ILE A 10 -3.34 -31.44 29.10
C ILE A 10 -3.13 -31.84 30.57
N ASN A 11 -3.85 -31.22 31.52
CA ASN A 11 -3.74 -31.59 32.94
C ASN A 11 -4.40 -32.96 33.21
N SER A 12 -5.64 -33.16 32.76
CA SER A 12 -6.36 -34.44 32.79
C SER A 12 -5.55 -35.55 32.12
N ALA A 13 -5.11 -35.38 30.86
CA ALA A 13 -4.37 -36.43 30.17
C ALA A 13 -3.03 -36.79 30.85
N ARG A 14 -2.39 -35.86 31.55
CA ARG A 14 -1.12 -36.12 32.27
C ARG A 14 -1.27 -36.88 33.58
N ILE A 15 -2.38 -36.71 34.31
CA ILE A 15 -2.60 -37.46 35.57
C ILE A 15 -3.23 -38.84 35.32
N PHE A 16 -3.98 -39.02 34.24
CA PHE A 16 -4.56 -40.30 33.85
C PHE A 16 -3.62 -41.18 32.99
N ALA A 17 -2.52 -40.63 32.46
CA ALA A 17 -1.48 -41.40 31.77
C ALA A 17 -0.37 -41.89 32.71
N GLY A 18 0.21 -43.05 32.40
CA GLY A 18 1.37 -43.61 33.11
C GLY A 18 1.08 -44.96 33.80
N ALA A 19 2.04 -45.42 34.61
CA ALA A 19 1.98 -46.73 35.27
C ALA A 19 1.24 -46.75 36.63
N GLY A 20 0.62 -45.63 37.01
CA GLY A 20 -0.02 -45.45 38.32
C GLY A 20 0.96 -45.56 39.50
N VAL A 21 0.41 -45.78 40.70
CA VAL A 21 1.20 -45.83 41.96
C VAL A 21 1.92 -47.15 42.20
N GLY A 22 1.67 -48.20 41.41
CA GLY A 22 2.19 -49.55 41.62
C GLY A 22 3.71 -49.62 41.86
N PRO A 23 4.55 -48.98 41.02
CA PRO A 23 6.00 -48.93 41.24
C PRO A 23 6.41 -48.23 42.55
N THR A 24 5.68 -47.19 42.96
CA THR A 24 5.94 -46.44 44.20
C THR A 24 5.58 -47.25 45.44
N LEU A 25 4.46 -47.98 45.42
CA LEU A 25 4.05 -48.89 46.49
C LEU A 25 5.01 -50.09 46.60
N ALA A 26 5.47 -50.64 45.48
CA ALA A 26 6.50 -51.68 45.46
C ALA A 26 7.83 -51.18 46.05
N ALA A 27 8.23 -49.94 45.75
CA ALA A 27 9.40 -49.30 46.35
C ALA A 27 9.21 -49.06 47.86
N ALA A 28 8.01 -48.66 48.30
CA ALA A 28 7.70 -48.51 49.73
C ALA A 28 7.88 -49.83 50.49
N ALA A 29 7.30 -50.92 49.99
CA ALA A 29 7.44 -52.26 50.57
C ALA A 29 8.91 -52.74 50.61
N ALA A 30 9.72 -52.39 49.60
CA ALA A 30 11.16 -52.69 49.60
C ALA A 30 11.93 -51.87 50.65
N TRP A 31 11.56 -50.61 50.90
CA TRP A 31 12.14 -49.80 51.96
C TRP A 31 11.75 -50.28 53.37
N ASP A 32 10.51 -50.76 53.57
CA ASP A 32 10.09 -51.38 54.83
C ASP A 32 10.81 -52.71 55.09
N ALA A 33 11.00 -53.55 54.06
CA ALA A 33 11.79 -54.77 54.17
C ALA A 33 13.25 -54.47 54.56
N LEU A 34 13.88 -53.48 53.90
CA LEU A 34 15.23 -53.02 54.26
C LEU A 34 15.30 -52.43 55.67
N ALA A 35 14.24 -51.75 56.14
CA ALA A 35 14.15 -51.27 57.51
C ALA A 35 14.14 -52.42 58.52
N ALA A 36 13.38 -53.49 58.26
CA ALA A 36 13.33 -54.69 59.08
C ALA A 36 14.67 -55.43 59.11
N ASP A 37 15.33 -55.61 57.96
CA ASP A 37 16.66 -56.24 57.86
C ASP A 37 17.72 -55.45 58.63
N LEU A 38 17.75 -54.12 58.47
CA LEU A 38 18.69 -53.26 59.21
C LEU A 38 18.43 -53.25 60.72
N ALA A 39 17.16 -53.33 61.15
CA ALA A 39 16.80 -53.45 62.56
C ALA A 39 17.22 -54.83 63.14
N SER A 40 17.00 -55.92 62.39
CA SER A 40 17.45 -57.27 62.74
C SER A 40 18.97 -57.35 62.84
N ALA A 41 19.69 -56.75 61.89
CA ALA A 41 21.15 -56.63 61.92
C ALA A 41 21.64 -55.81 63.13
N ALA A 42 20.98 -54.70 63.47
CA ALA A 42 21.30 -53.89 64.65
C ALA A 42 21.16 -54.69 65.95
N GLN A 43 20.04 -55.43 66.10
CA GLN A 43 19.78 -56.28 67.26
C GLN A 43 20.78 -57.43 67.36
N SER A 44 21.05 -58.11 66.25
CA SER A 44 22.02 -59.23 66.18
C SER A 44 23.44 -58.78 66.53
N PHE A 45 23.89 -57.64 65.97
CA PHE A 45 25.20 -57.07 66.28
C PHE A 45 25.30 -56.61 67.74
N ALA A 46 24.24 -56.03 68.30
CA ALA A 46 24.19 -55.66 69.71
C ALA A 46 24.24 -56.89 70.63
N ALA A 47 23.49 -57.96 70.31
CA ALA A 47 23.48 -59.21 71.07
C ALA A 47 24.87 -59.88 71.11
N ILE A 48 25.55 -59.97 69.96
CA ILE A 48 26.93 -60.48 69.87
C ILE A 48 27.88 -59.60 70.69
N THR A 49 27.76 -58.27 70.60
CA THR A 49 28.60 -57.32 71.34
C THR A 49 28.41 -57.43 72.87
N VAL A 50 27.20 -57.69 73.34
CA VAL A 50 26.90 -57.88 74.77
C VAL A 50 27.40 -59.25 75.25
N GLY A 51 27.17 -60.32 74.47
CA GLY A 51 27.66 -61.67 74.80
C GLY A 51 29.18 -61.71 74.96
N LEU A 52 29.92 -60.96 74.12
CA LEU A 52 31.38 -60.87 74.17
C LEU A 52 31.94 -60.38 75.53
N VAL A 53 31.15 -59.64 76.32
CA VAL A 53 31.54 -59.09 77.62
C VAL A 53 31.06 -59.95 78.80
N GLY A 54 30.02 -60.77 78.60
CA GLY A 54 29.48 -61.69 79.62
C GLY A 54 30.16 -63.05 79.66
N GLU A 55 30.68 -63.51 78.51
CA GLU A 55 31.29 -64.83 78.33
C GLU A 55 32.80 -64.84 78.69
N ALA A 56 33.61 -65.68 78.03
CA ALA A 56 34.99 -66.01 78.42
C ALA A 56 36.03 -64.88 78.31
N TRP A 57 35.72 -63.71 77.74
CA TRP A 57 36.66 -62.59 77.60
C TRP A 57 36.26 -61.39 78.47
N GLN A 58 36.63 -61.45 79.75
CA GLN A 58 36.23 -60.43 80.74
C GLN A 58 37.40 -59.50 81.10
N GLY A 59 37.12 -58.20 81.23
CA GLY A 59 38.10 -57.19 81.63
C GLY A 59 38.04 -55.91 80.78
N ALA A 60 38.88 -54.93 81.13
CA ALA A 60 38.83 -53.58 80.56
C ALA A 60 38.94 -53.53 79.03
N ALA A 61 39.69 -54.45 78.41
CA ALA A 61 39.82 -54.55 76.96
C ALA A 61 38.50 -54.93 76.25
N ALA A 62 37.77 -55.90 76.79
CA ALA A 62 36.47 -56.31 76.25
C ALA A 62 35.42 -55.19 76.43
N THR A 63 35.40 -54.54 77.60
CA THR A 63 34.53 -53.38 77.85
C THR A 63 34.83 -52.21 76.91
N ALA A 64 36.10 -51.94 76.62
CA ALA A 64 36.51 -50.91 75.66
C ALA A 64 36.11 -51.27 74.21
N MET A 65 36.27 -52.53 73.81
CA MET A 65 35.86 -53.04 72.50
C MET A 65 34.34 -52.91 72.30
N ALA A 66 33.55 -53.35 73.28
CA ALA A 66 32.09 -53.19 73.27
C ALA A 66 31.64 -51.72 73.30
N ALA A 67 32.41 -50.83 73.94
CA ALA A 67 32.17 -49.39 73.88
C ALA A 67 32.46 -48.79 72.49
N ALA A 68 33.52 -49.25 71.81
CA ALA A 68 33.88 -48.83 70.46
C ALA A 68 32.92 -49.38 69.38
N ALA A 69 32.31 -50.56 69.61
CA ALA A 69 31.31 -51.14 68.71
C ALA A 69 29.91 -50.48 68.81
N ARG A 70 29.56 -49.92 69.97
CA ARG A 70 28.24 -49.34 70.28
C ARG A 70 27.75 -48.27 69.27
N PRO A 71 28.59 -47.35 68.75
CA PRO A 71 28.17 -46.38 67.73
C PRO A 71 27.68 -47.03 66.43
N TYR A 72 28.21 -48.20 66.05
CA TYR A 72 27.79 -48.91 64.83
C TYR A 72 26.42 -49.57 64.99
N ALA A 73 26.11 -50.14 66.17
CA ALA A 73 24.76 -50.59 66.49
C ALA A 73 23.75 -49.43 66.45
N SER A 74 24.14 -48.26 66.97
CA SER A 74 23.33 -47.04 66.90
C SER A 74 23.18 -46.50 65.46
N TRP A 75 24.19 -46.64 64.61
CA TRP A 75 24.12 -46.31 63.18
C TRP A 75 23.10 -47.20 62.46
N LEU A 76 23.18 -48.53 62.63
CA LEU A 76 22.24 -49.48 62.02
C LEU A 76 20.79 -49.20 62.44
N GLY A 77 20.53 -48.97 63.73
CA GLY A 77 19.20 -48.60 64.22
C GLY A 77 18.70 -47.25 63.67
N THR A 78 19.60 -46.28 63.46
CA THR A 78 19.26 -44.99 62.84
C THR A 78 18.98 -45.13 61.34
N ALA A 79 19.70 -46.02 60.65
CA ALA A 79 19.47 -46.34 59.24
C ALA A 79 18.14 -47.07 59.03
N ALA A 80 17.81 -48.05 59.88
CA ALA A 80 16.52 -48.73 59.89
C ALA A 80 15.35 -47.76 60.09
N ALA A 81 15.42 -46.87 61.08
CA ALA A 81 14.40 -45.86 61.32
C ALA A 81 14.23 -44.90 60.13
N ARG A 82 15.31 -44.55 59.43
CA ARG A 82 15.24 -43.74 58.20
C ARG A 82 14.63 -44.50 57.02
N ALA A 83 14.93 -45.78 56.85
CA ALA A 83 14.33 -46.62 55.81
C ALA A 83 12.80 -46.72 55.99
N ALA A 84 12.32 -46.93 57.22
CA ALA A 84 10.89 -46.92 57.54
C ALA A 84 10.22 -45.55 57.28
N VAL A 85 10.91 -44.44 57.56
CA VAL A 85 10.42 -43.10 57.19
C VAL A 85 10.35 -42.95 55.66
N THR A 86 11.34 -43.43 54.90
CA THR A 86 11.29 -43.42 53.43
C THR A 86 10.11 -44.23 52.89
N ALA A 87 9.82 -45.41 53.45
CA ALA A 87 8.66 -46.22 53.09
C ALA A 87 7.34 -45.50 53.40
N ALA A 88 7.21 -44.89 54.59
CA ALA A 88 6.04 -44.11 54.96
C ALA A 88 5.82 -42.89 54.03
N GLN A 89 6.89 -42.19 53.63
CA GLN A 89 6.81 -41.10 52.66
C GLN A 89 6.50 -41.59 51.23
N ALA A 90 6.98 -42.76 50.81
CA ALA A 90 6.62 -43.34 49.52
C ALA A 90 5.13 -43.73 49.46
N ASN A 91 4.58 -44.30 50.54
CA ASN A 91 3.14 -44.53 50.68
C ASN A 91 2.34 -43.21 50.68
N ALA A 92 2.85 -42.15 51.34
CA ALA A 92 2.22 -40.83 51.30
C ALA A 92 2.24 -40.20 49.90
N ALA A 93 3.33 -40.36 49.13
CA ALA A 93 3.40 -39.91 47.74
C ALA A 93 2.36 -40.60 46.85
N ALA A 94 2.14 -41.91 47.04
CA ALA A 94 1.10 -42.66 46.34
C ALA A 94 -0.30 -42.13 46.66
N ALA A 95 -0.64 -41.95 47.94
CA ALA A 95 -1.93 -41.41 48.36
C ALA A 95 -2.18 -39.97 47.85
N VAL A 96 -1.14 -39.13 47.78
CA VAL A 96 -1.22 -37.78 47.20
C VAL A 96 -1.47 -37.83 45.68
N PHE A 97 -0.89 -38.79 44.96
CA PHE A 97 -1.20 -39.01 43.54
C PHE A 97 -2.64 -39.48 43.33
N GLU A 98 -3.12 -40.46 44.11
CA GLU A 98 -4.49 -40.98 44.00
C GLU A 98 -5.53 -39.90 44.33
N ALA A 99 -5.29 -39.09 45.36
CA ALA A 99 -6.13 -37.95 45.71
C ALA A 99 -6.18 -36.88 44.60
N ALA A 100 -5.06 -36.65 43.90
CA ALA A 100 -5.02 -35.75 42.76
C ALA A 100 -5.78 -36.33 41.55
N GLN A 101 -5.51 -37.58 41.18
CA GLN A 101 -6.17 -38.27 40.06
C GLN A 101 -7.70 -38.36 40.26
N ALA A 102 -8.17 -38.53 41.49
CA ALA A 102 -9.60 -38.53 41.83
C ALA A 102 -10.24 -37.13 41.86
N ALA A 103 -9.44 -36.06 41.96
CA ALA A 103 -9.92 -34.67 41.98
C ALA A 103 -9.90 -33.99 40.59
N THR A 104 -8.99 -34.39 39.70
CA THR A 104 -8.91 -33.92 38.31
C THR A 104 -10.11 -34.39 37.48
N ALA A 105 -10.52 -33.63 36.47
CA ALA A 105 -11.58 -34.03 35.55
C ALA A 105 -11.20 -35.30 34.76
N HIS A 106 -12.19 -36.13 34.40
CA HIS A 106 -11.95 -37.25 33.49
C HIS A 106 -11.83 -36.73 32.04
N PRO A 107 -10.83 -37.14 31.24
CA PRO A 107 -10.65 -36.63 29.87
C PRO A 107 -11.89 -36.73 28.96
N GLU A 108 -12.74 -37.74 29.19
CA GLU A 108 -13.99 -37.91 28.44
C GLU A 108 -15.02 -36.80 28.70
N LEU A 109 -15.03 -36.18 29.89
CA LEU A 109 -15.91 -35.05 30.19
C LEU A 109 -15.47 -33.79 29.44
N VAL A 110 -14.16 -33.57 29.36
CA VAL A 110 -13.56 -32.49 28.57
C VAL A 110 -13.87 -32.68 27.09
N ALA A 111 -13.67 -33.90 26.56
CA ALA A 111 -13.99 -34.24 25.18
C ALA A 111 -15.50 -34.12 24.86
N ALA A 112 -16.39 -34.54 25.78
CA ALA A 112 -17.83 -34.40 25.63
C ALA A 112 -18.26 -32.92 25.57
N ASN A 113 -17.68 -32.07 26.42
CA ASN A 113 -17.89 -30.62 26.39
C ASN A 113 -17.48 -30.01 25.04
N ARG A 114 -16.26 -30.29 24.54
CA ARG A 114 -15.79 -29.75 23.25
C ARG A 114 -16.65 -30.24 22.07
N ASN A 115 -17.10 -31.51 22.09
CA ASN A 115 -18.00 -32.05 21.08
C ASN A 115 -19.39 -31.38 21.11
N GLN A 116 -19.94 -31.11 22.30
CA GLN A 116 -21.19 -30.35 22.46
C GLN A 116 -21.04 -28.92 21.91
N LEU A 117 -19.93 -28.25 22.21
CA LEU A 117 -19.66 -26.89 21.72
C LEU A 117 -19.65 -26.84 20.18
N VAL A 118 -18.94 -27.77 19.53
CA VAL A 118 -18.90 -27.86 18.05
C VAL A 118 -20.31 -28.07 17.48
N SER A 119 -21.12 -28.94 18.08
CA SER A 119 -22.50 -29.17 17.65
C SER A 119 -23.38 -27.91 17.77
N LEU A 120 -23.26 -27.17 18.89
CA LEU A 120 -23.99 -25.93 19.13
C LEU A 120 -23.56 -24.80 18.19
N VAL A 121 -22.26 -24.66 17.92
CA VAL A 121 -21.69 -23.66 17.00
C VAL A 121 -22.10 -23.93 15.55
N VAL A 122 -22.00 -25.18 15.07
CA VAL A 122 -22.38 -25.56 13.70
C VAL A 122 -23.88 -25.35 13.45
N SER A 123 -24.72 -25.46 14.48
CA SER A 123 -26.16 -25.19 14.39
C SER A 123 -26.55 -23.72 14.65
N ASN A 124 -25.61 -22.83 14.98
CA ASN A 124 -25.89 -21.44 15.39
C ASN A 124 -26.12 -20.45 14.23
N LEU A 125 -26.68 -20.89 13.10
CA LEU A 125 -26.80 -20.09 11.86
C LEU A 125 -27.53 -18.74 12.05
N PHE A 126 -28.42 -18.65 13.05
CA PHE A 126 -29.20 -17.45 13.37
C PHE A 126 -28.88 -16.86 14.76
N GLY A 127 -27.74 -17.21 15.37
CA GLY A 127 -27.32 -16.71 16.70
C GLY A 127 -28.11 -17.25 17.91
N GLN A 128 -29.16 -18.04 17.68
CA GLN A 128 -30.10 -18.53 18.70
C GLN A 128 -29.45 -19.44 19.77
N ASN A 129 -28.36 -20.12 19.45
CA ASN A 129 -27.64 -20.98 20.39
C ASN A 129 -26.61 -20.24 21.24
N ALA A 130 -26.41 -18.92 21.07
CA ALA A 130 -25.40 -18.16 21.82
C ALA A 130 -25.45 -18.35 23.35
N PRO A 131 -26.62 -18.41 24.02
CA PRO A 131 -26.68 -18.70 25.46
C PRO A 131 -26.23 -20.13 25.82
N ALA A 132 -26.50 -21.11 24.95
CA ALA A 132 -26.08 -22.51 25.15
C ALA A 132 -24.58 -22.71 24.89
N ILE A 133 -24.02 -21.96 23.92
CA ILE A 133 -22.58 -21.88 23.65
C ILE A 133 -21.87 -21.32 24.90
N ALA A 134 -22.28 -20.14 25.37
CA ALA A 134 -21.72 -19.52 26.58
C ALA A 134 -21.85 -20.41 27.82
N SER A 135 -22.97 -21.14 27.98
CA SER A 135 -23.13 -22.12 29.06
C SER A 135 -22.21 -23.34 28.92
N THR A 136 -21.85 -23.74 27.70
CA THR A 136 -20.92 -24.86 27.44
C THR A 136 -19.48 -24.42 27.68
N GLU A 137 -19.11 -23.18 27.32
CA GLU A 137 -17.79 -22.61 27.59
C GLU A 137 -17.59 -22.34 29.08
N ALA A 138 -18.58 -21.79 29.79
CA ALA A 138 -18.53 -21.65 31.25
C ALA A 138 -18.39 -23.00 31.99
N ALA A 139 -18.92 -24.10 31.42
CA ALA A 139 -18.72 -25.45 31.95
C ALA A 139 -17.32 -26.01 31.63
N TYR A 140 -16.66 -25.56 30.54
CA TYR A 140 -15.27 -25.89 30.24
C TYR A 140 -14.32 -25.19 31.22
N ASP A 141 -14.55 -23.92 31.52
CA ASP A 141 -13.76 -23.15 32.49
C ASP A 141 -13.85 -23.74 33.91
N GLN A 142 -14.99 -24.36 34.27
CA GLN A 142 -15.13 -25.11 35.52
C GLN A 142 -14.25 -26.37 35.56
N LEU A 143 -14.15 -27.11 34.45
CA LEU A 143 -13.23 -28.25 34.34
C LEU A 143 -11.77 -27.79 34.40
N TRP A 144 -11.43 -26.65 33.79
CA TRP A 144 -10.10 -26.05 33.88
C TRP A 144 -9.76 -25.66 35.33
N ALA A 145 -10.67 -24.98 36.03
CA ALA A 145 -10.49 -24.60 37.43
C ALA A 145 -10.34 -25.82 38.36
N GLN A 146 -11.10 -26.89 38.11
CA GLN A 146 -10.98 -28.16 38.83
C GLN A 146 -9.60 -28.79 38.64
N ASP A 147 -9.13 -28.92 37.40
CA ASP A 147 -7.80 -29.47 37.08
C ASP A 147 -6.65 -28.66 37.71
N VAL A 148 -6.74 -27.33 37.68
CA VAL A 148 -5.74 -26.45 38.30
C VAL A 148 -5.73 -26.62 39.82
N ALA A 149 -6.90 -26.71 40.47
CA ALA A 149 -6.99 -26.95 41.90
C ALA A 149 -6.42 -28.33 42.30
N ALA A 150 -6.74 -29.38 41.54
CA ALA A 150 -6.21 -30.73 41.74
C ALA A 150 -4.68 -30.78 41.60
N MET A 151 -4.13 -30.14 40.56
CA MET A 151 -2.67 -30.11 40.33
C MET A 151 -1.92 -29.20 41.32
N ALA A 152 -2.54 -28.13 41.84
CA ALA A 152 -1.98 -27.35 42.95
C ALA A 152 -1.96 -28.15 44.27
N GLY A 153 -3.04 -28.90 44.54
CA GLY A 153 -3.11 -29.88 45.64
C GLY A 153 -2.00 -30.92 45.53
N TYR A 154 -1.85 -31.53 44.35
CA TYR A 154 -0.79 -32.50 44.06
C TYR A 154 0.61 -31.93 44.31
N HIS A 155 0.90 -30.73 43.77
CA HIS A 155 2.20 -30.09 43.91
C HIS A 155 2.53 -29.77 45.38
N SER A 156 1.57 -29.25 46.15
CA SER A 156 1.78 -28.94 47.58
C SER A 156 1.98 -30.21 48.42
N GLY A 157 1.15 -31.25 48.22
CA GLY A 157 1.30 -32.53 48.90
C GLY A 157 2.61 -33.24 48.58
N ALA A 158 2.99 -33.32 47.30
CA ALA A 158 4.24 -33.94 46.87
C ALA A 158 5.47 -33.18 47.37
N SER A 159 5.40 -31.84 47.43
CA SER A 159 6.46 -31.01 48.03
C SER A 159 6.59 -31.25 49.53
N ALA A 160 5.48 -31.39 50.26
CA ALA A 160 5.49 -31.68 51.70
C ALA A 160 6.08 -33.07 52.00
N VAL A 161 5.77 -34.08 51.19
CA VAL A 161 6.37 -35.42 51.28
C VAL A 161 7.87 -35.38 50.99
N ALA A 162 8.29 -34.69 49.92
CA ALA A 162 9.70 -34.54 49.58
C ALA A 162 10.50 -33.82 50.68
N ALA A 163 9.91 -32.83 51.35
CA ALA A 163 10.56 -32.08 52.44
C ALA A 163 10.89 -32.94 53.68
N GLN A 164 10.23 -34.08 53.89
CA GLN A 164 10.54 -35.00 54.99
C GLN A 164 11.74 -35.92 54.71
N LEU A 165 12.21 -36.03 53.46
CA LEU A 165 13.28 -36.93 53.04
C LEU A 165 14.67 -36.30 53.23
N ALA A 166 15.09 -36.15 54.50
CA ALA A 166 16.34 -35.48 54.87
C ALA A 166 17.62 -36.16 54.29
N PRO A 167 18.53 -35.44 53.60
CA PRO A 167 19.68 -36.02 52.88
C PRO A 167 20.63 -36.90 53.70
N TRP A 168 21.18 -37.94 53.06
CA TRP A 168 22.08 -38.92 53.69
C TRP A 168 23.39 -38.30 54.21
N GLN A 169 23.91 -37.27 53.52
CA GLN A 169 25.10 -36.51 53.96
C GLN A 169 24.88 -35.76 55.30
N GLN A 170 23.62 -35.59 55.74
CA GLN A 170 23.27 -34.96 57.01
C GLN A 170 23.21 -36.00 58.16
N ALA A 171 22.87 -37.25 57.84
CA ALA A 171 22.96 -38.39 58.77
C ALA A 171 24.42 -38.75 59.09
N LEU A 172 25.28 -38.80 58.08
CA LEU A 172 26.72 -39.03 58.25
C LEU A 172 27.38 -37.96 59.15
N ARG A 173 27.04 -36.68 58.94
CA ARG A 173 27.53 -35.58 59.79
C ARG A 173 27.05 -35.67 61.24
N THR A 174 25.78 -36.02 61.48
CA THR A 174 25.30 -36.22 62.86
C THR A 174 25.97 -37.41 63.55
N LEU A 175 26.45 -38.41 62.81
CA LEU A 175 27.23 -39.51 63.39
C LEU A 175 28.73 -39.20 63.57
N GLN A 176 29.38 -38.47 62.67
CA GLN A 176 30.73 -37.93 62.91
C GLN A 176 30.75 -37.09 64.20
N ASN A 177 29.75 -36.24 64.41
CA ASN A 177 29.62 -35.43 65.62
C ASN A 177 29.38 -36.28 66.88
N ARG A 178 28.70 -37.45 66.78
CA ARG A 178 28.52 -38.38 67.90
C ARG A 178 29.78 -39.20 68.21
N VAL A 179 30.60 -39.54 67.21
CA VAL A 179 31.91 -40.20 67.41
C VAL A 179 32.93 -39.21 68.00
N ALA A 180 32.91 -37.95 67.57
CA ALA A 180 33.72 -36.88 68.17
C ALA A 180 33.33 -36.55 69.62
N GLY A 181 32.06 -36.78 70.01
CA GLY A 181 31.56 -36.56 71.38
C GLY A 181 31.99 -37.60 72.43
N ALA A 182 32.92 -38.51 72.12
CA ALA A 182 33.27 -39.65 72.98
C ALA A 182 34.33 -39.35 74.08
N THR A 183 34.67 -38.08 74.32
CA THR A 183 35.60 -37.66 75.39
C THR A 183 35.04 -36.52 76.25
N THR A 184 35.03 -36.76 77.58
CA THR A 184 34.65 -35.85 78.69
C THR A 184 33.19 -35.36 78.73
N ALA A 185 32.58 -35.50 79.91
CA ALA A 185 31.14 -35.63 80.08
C ALA A 185 30.46 -34.50 80.91
N LEU A 186 29.18 -34.26 80.58
CA LEU A 186 28.05 -33.84 81.45
C LEU A 186 27.92 -32.36 81.94
N PRO A 187 26.67 -31.91 82.27
CA PRO A 187 26.28 -30.49 82.47
C PRO A 187 25.90 -30.19 83.95
N PRO A 188 25.43 -28.98 84.37
CA PRO A 188 24.09 -28.40 84.08
C PRO A 188 24.09 -26.83 84.09
N PRO A 189 22.99 -26.07 84.37
CA PRO A 189 21.55 -26.20 84.08
C PRO A 189 21.04 -25.05 83.16
N GLY A 190 19.72 -24.77 83.16
CA GLY A 190 19.08 -23.68 82.38
C GLY A 190 19.24 -22.24 82.94
N PRO A 191 18.63 -21.24 82.27
CA PRO A 191 19.07 -19.84 82.34
C PRO A 191 18.42 -18.97 83.43
N ALA A 192 19.18 -17.99 83.93
CA ALA A 192 18.68 -16.81 84.65
C ALA A 192 19.64 -15.60 84.44
N ALA A 193 19.13 -14.38 84.59
CA ALA A 193 19.78 -13.16 84.14
C ALA A 193 20.89 -12.60 85.05
N ALA A 194 21.91 -12.02 84.42
CA ALA A 194 22.80 -10.98 84.92
C ALA A 194 23.49 -10.35 83.69
N ALA A 195 23.98 -9.12 83.65
CA ALA A 195 23.84 -7.85 84.37
C ALA A 195 24.83 -6.91 83.65
N ALA A 196 24.64 -5.58 83.70
CA ALA A 196 25.37 -4.65 82.82
C ALA A 196 26.67 -4.07 83.43
N LEU A 197 27.27 -3.11 82.70
CA LEU A 197 28.30 -2.10 83.07
C LEU A 197 29.74 -2.38 82.56
N PRO A 198 30.55 -1.32 82.30
CA PRO A 198 30.19 -0.11 81.54
C PRO A 198 31.33 0.40 80.62
N GLY A 199 31.07 1.45 79.82
CA GLY A 199 32.10 2.47 79.55
C GLY A 199 32.42 2.87 78.11
N ALA A 200 31.50 3.55 77.42
CA ALA A 200 31.83 4.56 76.40
C ALA A 200 30.76 5.66 76.44
N ALA A 201 31.16 6.94 76.38
CA ALA A 201 30.23 8.05 76.52
C ALA A 201 29.60 8.43 75.16
N ALA A 202 28.27 8.50 75.11
CA ALA A 202 27.52 9.08 74.01
C ALA A 202 26.77 10.33 74.49
N VAL A 203 26.83 11.41 73.70
CA VAL A 203 26.09 12.65 73.97
C VAL A 203 24.58 12.42 73.82
N GLY A 204 23.81 12.97 74.74
CA GLY A 204 22.40 12.61 74.90
C GLY A 204 21.46 13.32 73.93
N PHE A 205 20.67 12.52 73.21
CA PHE A 205 19.31 12.87 72.79
C PHE A 205 18.34 11.82 73.36
N PRO A 206 17.09 12.18 73.71
CA PRO A 206 16.15 11.25 74.33
C PRO A 206 15.59 10.27 73.29
N VAL A 207 16.14 9.05 73.24
CA VAL A 207 15.80 8.03 72.24
C VAL A 207 15.34 6.74 72.91
N LEU A 208 14.14 6.28 72.53
CA LEU A 208 13.46 5.11 73.07
C LEU A 208 14.03 3.80 72.50
N HIS A 209 15.19 3.36 72.99
CA HIS A 209 15.88 2.14 72.53
C HIS A 209 15.26 0.83 73.09
N ILE A 210 13.97 0.58 72.87
CA ILE A 210 13.32 -0.68 73.29
C ILE A 210 13.33 -1.68 72.13
N GLY A 211 13.98 -2.83 72.33
CA GLY A 211 13.96 -3.95 71.38
C GLY A 211 14.89 -3.84 70.17
N ASN A 212 15.84 -2.90 70.15
CA ASN A 212 16.80 -2.78 69.05
C ASN A 212 17.95 -3.79 69.15
N ILE A 213 18.40 -4.30 68.01
CA ILE A 213 19.57 -5.18 67.84
C ILE A 213 20.45 -4.59 66.74
N GLY A 214 21.64 -4.09 67.10
CA GLY A 214 22.59 -3.44 66.18
C GLY A 214 22.95 -2.01 66.61
N PHE A 215 23.72 -1.32 65.78
CA PHE A 215 24.36 -0.03 66.07
C PHE A 215 23.56 1.18 65.55
N ALA A 216 23.61 2.30 66.27
CA ALA A 216 23.06 3.61 65.86
C ALA A 216 21.57 3.65 65.44
N ASN A 217 20.73 2.71 65.89
CA ASN A 217 19.30 2.69 65.60
C ASN A 217 18.49 3.67 66.48
N LEU A 218 17.72 4.57 65.87
CA LEU A 218 16.77 5.45 66.55
C LEU A 218 15.37 4.79 66.67
N SER A 219 14.63 5.06 67.75
CA SER A 219 13.31 4.46 68.06
C SER A 219 13.37 2.94 68.37
N VAL A 220 12.27 2.20 68.23
CA VAL A 220 12.04 0.86 68.79
C VAL A 220 11.99 -0.28 67.77
N GLY A 221 12.40 -1.47 68.19
CA GLY A 221 12.21 -2.75 67.48
C GLY A 221 13.04 -2.96 66.20
N ASN A 222 14.15 -2.23 66.01
CA ASN A 222 14.98 -2.35 64.79
C ASN A 222 16.02 -3.49 64.89
N ILE A 223 16.28 -4.20 63.79
CA ILE A 223 17.32 -5.24 63.68
C ILE A 223 18.23 -4.93 62.49
N GLY A 224 19.49 -4.58 62.75
CA GLY A 224 20.47 -4.09 61.76
C GLY A 224 21.10 -2.76 62.21
N ASP A 225 21.79 -2.02 61.34
CA ASP A 225 22.54 -0.82 61.74
C ASP A 225 21.98 0.49 61.11
N TYR A 226 22.15 1.62 61.80
CA TYR A 226 21.85 2.99 61.32
C TYR A 226 20.39 3.27 60.91
N ASN A 227 19.40 2.53 61.42
CA ASN A 227 17.98 2.78 61.09
C ASN A 227 17.39 3.97 61.87
N LEU A 228 16.53 4.76 61.22
CA LEU A 228 15.85 5.93 61.78
C LEU A 228 14.33 5.78 61.67
N GLY A 229 13.73 5.15 62.67
CA GLY A 229 12.29 4.87 62.78
C GLY A 229 12.06 3.52 63.43
N SER A 230 10.86 2.93 63.36
CA SER A 230 10.52 1.77 64.22
C SER A 230 10.31 0.48 63.43
N GLY A 231 10.76 -0.66 63.97
CA GLY A 231 10.44 -1.99 63.45
C GLY A 231 11.12 -2.38 62.14
N ASN A 232 12.24 -1.77 61.78
CA ASN A 232 12.98 -2.11 60.55
C ASN A 232 13.83 -3.37 60.72
N THR A 233 14.02 -4.15 59.66
CA THR A 233 14.93 -5.31 59.61
C THR A 233 15.85 -5.18 58.40
N GLY A 234 17.13 -4.90 58.63
CA GLY A 234 18.08 -4.39 57.65
C GLY A 234 18.74 -3.10 58.16
N SER A 235 19.50 -2.42 57.32
CA SER A 235 20.36 -1.29 57.71
C SER A 235 20.11 -0.03 56.89
N PHE A 236 20.46 1.14 57.45
CA PHE A 236 20.33 2.46 56.82
C PHE A 236 18.90 2.87 56.40
N ASN A 237 17.85 2.23 56.95
CA ASN A 237 16.47 2.60 56.60
C ASN A 237 16.01 3.89 57.30
N LEU A 238 15.35 4.79 56.56
CA LEU A 238 14.78 6.04 57.07
C LEU A 238 13.25 5.98 57.03
N GLY A 239 12.66 5.59 58.16
CA GLY A 239 11.24 5.39 58.40
C GLY A 239 10.98 4.08 59.13
N SER A 240 9.77 3.50 59.01
CA SER A 240 9.33 2.39 59.88
C SER A 240 8.86 1.15 59.11
N GLY A 241 9.10 -0.03 59.68
CA GLY A 241 8.58 -1.31 59.18
C GLY A 241 9.20 -1.78 57.86
N ASN A 242 10.39 -1.28 57.48
CA ASN A 242 11.07 -1.73 56.26
C ASN A 242 11.82 -3.05 56.50
N ILE A 243 11.87 -3.93 55.50
CA ILE A 243 12.58 -5.20 55.51
C ILE A 243 13.52 -5.23 54.29
N GLY A 244 14.82 -5.04 54.51
CA GLY A 244 15.82 -4.77 53.47
C GLY A 244 16.72 -3.60 53.87
N ASP A 245 17.71 -3.29 53.04
CA ASP A 245 18.68 -2.22 53.30
C ASP A 245 18.32 -0.91 52.57
N ALA A 246 18.78 0.22 53.13
CA ALA A 246 18.82 1.56 52.53
C ALA A 246 17.48 2.15 52.03
N SER A 247 16.32 1.69 52.51
CA SER A 247 15.03 2.21 52.07
C SER A 247 14.61 3.51 52.79
N LEU A 248 14.10 4.47 52.03
CA LEU A 248 13.57 5.76 52.48
C LEU A 248 12.04 5.73 52.43
N GLY A 249 11.39 5.72 53.59
CA GLY A 249 9.94 5.64 53.73
C GLY A 249 9.52 4.48 54.63
N SER A 250 8.36 3.85 54.41
CA SER A 250 7.83 2.88 55.39
C SER A 250 7.07 1.70 54.78
N GLY A 251 7.23 0.54 55.40
CA GLY A 251 6.60 -0.72 55.00
C GLY A 251 7.17 -1.35 53.72
N ASN A 252 8.35 -0.95 53.26
CA ASN A 252 8.97 -1.51 52.05
C ASN A 252 9.64 -2.86 52.34
N ALA A 253 9.65 -3.78 51.38
CA ALA A 253 10.22 -5.12 51.48
C ALA A 253 11.14 -5.42 50.29
N GLY A 254 12.44 -5.20 50.48
CA GLY A 254 13.49 -5.14 49.46
C GLY A 254 14.36 -3.91 49.64
N ASP A 255 15.41 -3.78 48.81
CA ASP A 255 16.50 -2.84 49.05
C ASP A 255 16.33 -1.52 48.29
N SER A 256 16.84 -0.42 48.86
CA SER A 256 16.94 0.90 48.23
C SER A 256 15.60 1.47 47.70
N ASN A 257 14.48 1.12 48.31
CA ASN A 257 13.16 1.63 47.93
C ASN A 257 12.92 3.05 48.48
N VAL A 258 12.24 3.90 47.71
CA VAL A 258 11.87 5.27 48.08
C VAL A 258 10.36 5.44 48.07
N GLY A 259 9.72 5.38 49.24
CA GLY A 259 8.29 5.60 49.42
C GLY A 259 7.64 4.58 50.34
N PHE A 260 6.44 4.09 50.00
CA PHE A 260 5.59 3.36 50.94
C PHE A 260 5.11 2.02 50.40
N GLY A 261 5.29 0.94 51.16
CA GLY A 261 4.70 -0.36 50.87
C GLY A 261 5.20 -1.08 49.62
N ASN A 262 6.37 -0.72 49.08
CA ASN A 262 6.90 -1.34 47.87
C ASN A 262 7.53 -2.73 48.18
N PHE A 263 7.38 -3.69 47.27
CA PHE A 263 7.97 -5.03 47.33
C PHE A 263 8.94 -5.24 46.16
N GLY A 264 10.12 -5.81 46.43
CA GLY A 264 11.27 -5.83 45.51
C GLY A 264 12.16 -4.59 45.70
N SER A 265 13.15 -4.37 44.82
CA SER A 265 14.23 -3.39 45.06
C SER A 265 14.23 -2.20 44.09
N ASN A 266 14.83 -1.08 44.52
CA ASN A 266 14.97 0.19 43.78
C ASN A 266 13.65 0.88 43.37
N ASN A 267 12.50 0.52 43.95
CA ASN A 267 11.22 1.13 43.56
C ASN A 267 11.05 2.53 44.15
N VAL A 268 10.48 3.45 43.38
CA VAL A 268 10.16 4.83 43.79
C VAL A 268 8.65 5.05 43.72
N GLY A 269 8.01 5.24 44.87
CA GLY A 269 6.58 5.56 44.97
C GLY A 269 5.82 4.67 45.97
N ILE A 270 4.61 4.24 45.61
CA ILE A 270 3.66 3.64 46.57
C ILE A 270 3.15 2.29 46.08
N GLY A 271 3.39 1.22 46.84
CA GLY A 271 2.77 -0.09 46.64
C GLY A 271 3.19 -0.82 45.36
N ASN A 272 4.35 -0.51 44.79
CA ASN A 272 4.86 -1.19 43.60
C ASN A 272 5.43 -2.57 43.97
N ASN A 273 5.28 -3.55 43.09
CA ASN A 273 5.68 -4.95 43.29
C ASN A 273 6.55 -5.43 42.11
N GLY A 274 7.83 -5.67 42.37
CA GLY A 274 8.89 -5.95 41.39
C GLY A 274 10.07 -4.98 41.58
N ASN A 275 10.86 -4.72 40.54
CA ASN A 275 12.10 -3.96 40.66
C ASN A 275 12.14 -2.72 39.77
N ASN A 276 12.89 -1.70 40.24
CA ASN A 276 13.17 -0.44 39.54
C ASN A 276 11.92 0.41 39.16
N ASN A 277 10.74 0.09 39.69
CA ASN A 277 9.49 0.72 39.26
C ASN A 277 9.35 2.16 39.80
N ILE A 278 8.84 3.09 38.99
CA ILE A 278 8.59 4.49 39.39
C ILE A 278 7.10 4.81 39.25
N GLY A 279 6.34 4.76 40.34
CA GLY A 279 4.89 4.94 40.25
C GLY A 279 4.05 4.53 41.46
N ILE A 280 2.77 4.21 41.19
CA ILE A 280 1.79 3.81 42.20
C ILE A 280 1.13 2.47 41.80
N GLY A 281 1.27 1.45 42.64
CA GLY A 281 0.61 0.15 42.50
C GLY A 281 1.07 -0.69 41.31
N LEU A 282 2.26 -0.41 40.74
CA LEU A 282 2.82 -1.15 39.60
C LEU A 282 3.09 -2.61 39.96
N ASN A 283 2.97 -3.53 39.00
CA ASN A 283 3.27 -4.94 39.19
C ASN A 283 4.02 -5.50 37.97
N GLY A 284 5.34 -5.63 38.10
CA GLY A 284 6.27 -5.94 37.02
C GLY A 284 7.66 -5.37 37.33
N ASP A 285 8.60 -5.50 36.39
CA ASP A 285 9.93 -4.88 36.48
C ASP A 285 10.06 -3.73 35.46
N ASP A 286 10.86 -2.71 35.82
CA ASP A 286 11.20 -1.55 34.98
C ASP A 286 10.00 -0.71 34.48
N LEU A 287 8.88 -0.69 35.22
CA LEU A 287 7.68 0.08 34.86
C LEU A 287 7.70 1.51 35.41
N ILE A 288 7.14 2.45 34.66
CA ILE A 288 6.86 3.82 35.13
C ILE A 288 5.37 4.10 34.93
N GLY A 289 4.64 4.56 35.95
CA GLY A 289 3.22 4.96 35.82
C GLY A 289 2.31 4.64 37.01
N ILE A 290 1.11 4.13 36.73
CA ILE A 290 0.11 3.70 37.73
C ILE A 290 -0.37 2.29 37.36
N GLY A 291 -0.22 1.30 38.23
CA GLY A 291 -0.30 -0.13 37.86
C GLY A 291 -1.68 -0.67 37.49
N ALA A 292 -2.76 -0.02 37.92
CA ALA A 292 -4.10 -0.31 37.38
C ALA A 292 -4.23 0.06 35.88
N LEU A 293 -3.26 0.80 35.33
CA LEU A 293 -3.24 1.34 33.97
C LEU A 293 -1.91 1.07 33.22
N ASN A 294 -0.88 0.46 33.81
CA ASN A 294 0.34 0.09 33.10
C ASN A 294 0.80 -1.31 33.56
N SER A 295 0.71 -2.30 32.68
CA SER A 295 0.83 -3.73 33.02
C SER A 295 1.76 -4.48 32.06
N GLY A 296 2.51 -5.45 32.59
CA GLY A 296 3.53 -6.20 31.85
C GLY A 296 4.95 -5.82 32.29
N ALA A 297 5.87 -5.58 31.36
CA ALA A 297 7.29 -5.32 31.68
C ALA A 297 7.93 -4.27 30.75
N GLY A 298 8.80 -3.40 31.30
CA GLY A 298 9.54 -2.40 30.51
C GLY A 298 8.70 -1.32 29.82
N ASN A 299 7.41 -1.18 30.17
CA ASN A 299 6.50 -0.21 29.55
C ASN A 299 6.67 1.20 30.14
N LEU A 300 6.97 2.17 29.27
CA LEU A 300 7.21 3.57 29.62
C LEU A 300 5.99 4.44 29.29
N GLY A 301 5.19 4.78 30.32
CA GLY A 301 4.07 5.73 30.21
C GLY A 301 2.81 5.29 30.95
N PHE A 302 1.62 5.51 30.37
CA PHE A 302 0.34 5.23 31.03
C PHE A 302 -0.69 4.66 30.05
N GLY A 303 -1.42 3.64 30.47
CA GLY A 303 -2.39 2.90 29.64
C GLY A 303 -1.82 1.64 28.97
N ASN A 304 -0.50 1.41 29.03
CA ASN A 304 0.17 0.38 28.23
C ASN A 304 -0.02 -1.04 28.80
N SER A 305 -0.07 -2.04 27.93
CA SER A 305 -0.23 -3.47 28.27
C SER A 305 0.65 -4.34 27.38
N GLY A 306 1.47 -5.21 27.97
CA GLY A 306 2.42 -6.09 27.25
C GLY A 306 3.88 -5.68 27.52
N THR A 307 4.79 -5.73 26.54
CA THR A 307 6.22 -5.45 26.81
C THR A 307 6.82 -4.27 26.01
N ASN A 308 7.74 -3.54 26.63
CA ASN A 308 8.57 -2.50 25.99
C ASN A 308 7.81 -1.37 25.26
N ASN A 309 6.53 -1.13 25.56
CA ASN A 309 5.73 -0.11 24.89
C ASN A 309 6.07 1.29 25.44
N ILE A 310 6.21 2.27 24.55
CA ILE A 310 6.56 3.65 24.87
C ILE A 310 5.40 4.58 24.47
N GLY A 311 4.92 5.38 25.41
CA GLY A 311 3.81 6.31 25.21
C GLY A 311 2.55 5.89 25.96
N PHE A 312 1.39 5.91 25.32
CA PHE A 312 0.12 5.79 26.03
C PHE A 312 -0.87 4.80 25.39
N PHE A 313 -1.57 4.02 26.23
CA PHE A 313 -2.64 3.10 25.83
C PHE A 313 -2.28 2.06 24.74
N ASN A 314 -1.00 1.75 24.55
CA ASN A 314 -0.56 0.75 23.57
C ASN A 314 -0.70 -0.68 24.13
N SER A 315 -1.04 -1.65 23.28
CA SER A 315 -1.26 -3.05 23.65
C SER A 315 -0.44 -4.01 22.78
N GLY A 316 0.29 -4.94 23.38
CA GLY A 316 1.21 -5.84 22.70
C GLY A 316 2.66 -5.47 23.00
N ASP A 317 3.55 -5.51 22.01
CA ASP A 317 5.00 -5.46 22.26
C ASP A 317 5.73 -4.40 21.44
N ASN A 318 6.69 -3.70 22.05
CA ASN A 318 7.60 -2.72 21.42
C ASN A 318 6.92 -1.56 20.66
N ASN A 319 5.64 -1.26 20.92
CA ASN A 319 4.94 -0.18 20.21
C ASN A 319 5.35 1.20 20.74
N ILE A 320 5.45 2.19 19.85
CA ILE A 320 5.85 3.57 20.19
C ILE A 320 4.76 4.55 19.72
N GLY A 321 4.14 5.24 20.67
CA GLY A 321 3.14 6.28 20.42
C GLY A 321 1.86 6.09 21.23
N PHE A 322 0.71 6.08 20.57
CA PHE A 322 -0.60 6.13 21.21
C PHE A 322 -1.57 5.07 20.66
N PHE A 323 -2.26 4.33 21.54
CA PHE A 323 -3.35 3.41 21.20
C PHE A 323 -3.01 2.34 20.14
N ASN A 324 -1.73 2.06 19.88
CA ASN A 324 -1.34 1.03 18.91
C ASN A 324 -1.55 -0.38 19.50
N SER A 325 -1.85 -1.36 18.63
CA SER A 325 -2.12 -2.75 19.00
C SER A 325 -1.31 -3.71 18.13
N GLY A 326 -0.63 -4.69 18.72
CA GLY A 326 0.23 -5.66 18.01
C GLY A 326 1.70 -5.44 18.34
N SER A 327 2.61 -5.62 17.37
CA SER A 327 4.05 -5.56 17.60
C SER A 327 4.79 -4.49 16.80
N GLY A 328 5.60 -3.67 17.48
CA GLY A 328 6.58 -2.77 16.85
C GLY A 328 6.01 -1.63 16.01
N ASN A 329 4.75 -1.22 16.24
CA ASN A 329 4.14 -0.10 15.52
C ASN A 329 4.69 1.25 15.99
N PHE A 330 4.78 2.22 15.07
CA PHE A 330 5.14 3.61 15.38
C PHE A 330 4.01 4.57 14.95
N GLY A 331 3.42 5.28 15.91
CA GLY A 331 2.44 6.35 15.65
C GLY A 331 1.15 6.22 16.46
N PHE A 332 -0.01 6.28 15.80
CA PHE A 332 -1.32 6.43 16.43
C PHE A 332 -2.36 5.42 15.91
N GLU A 333 -3.00 4.66 16.81
CA GLU A 333 -4.11 3.73 16.50
C GLU A 333 -3.81 2.75 15.34
N ASN A 334 -2.55 2.31 15.18
CA ASN A 334 -2.22 1.24 14.24
C ASN A 334 -2.48 -0.15 14.87
N ALA A 335 -2.93 -1.13 14.09
CA ALA A 335 -3.35 -2.45 14.55
C ALA A 335 -2.80 -3.60 13.68
N GLY A 336 -1.79 -4.31 14.18
CA GLY A 336 -1.02 -5.33 13.44
C GLY A 336 0.47 -5.17 13.76
N ASP A 337 1.35 -5.60 12.87
CA ASP A 337 2.80 -5.58 13.13
C ASP A 337 3.58 -4.59 12.24
N ILE A 338 4.49 -3.81 12.84
CA ILE A 338 5.50 -2.96 12.16
C ILE A 338 4.87 -1.88 11.24
N ASN A 339 3.71 -1.33 11.60
CA ASN A 339 3.15 -0.19 10.87
C ASN A 339 3.79 1.14 11.29
N THR A 340 3.84 2.11 10.38
CA THR A 340 4.28 3.48 10.66
C THR A 340 3.24 4.50 10.22
N GLY A 341 2.73 5.32 11.14
CA GLY A 341 1.78 6.39 10.86
C GLY A 341 0.49 6.28 11.68
N PHE A 342 -0.67 6.36 11.01
CA PHE A 342 -1.97 6.52 11.66
C PHE A 342 -3.01 5.56 11.09
N TRP A 343 -3.79 4.91 11.96
CA TRP A 343 -4.95 4.08 11.58
C TRP A 343 -4.67 2.93 10.59
N ASN A 344 -3.43 2.45 10.49
CA ASN A 344 -3.13 1.32 9.62
C ASN A 344 -3.52 -0.02 10.29
N GLY A 345 -4.05 -0.96 9.52
CA GLY A 345 -4.50 -2.27 9.98
C GLY A 345 -3.82 -3.41 9.21
N ARG A 346 -3.56 -4.54 9.88
CA ARG A 346 -2.57 -5.57 9.49
C ARG A 346 -1.17 -4.96 9.44
N ASP A 347 -0.26 -5.47 8.61
CA ASP A 347 1.17 -5.42 8.91
C ASP A 347 1.99 -4.64 7.87
N THR A 348 3.08 -4.01 8.32
CA THR A 348 4.12 -3.32 7.53
C THR A 348 3.65 -2.15 6.66
N ASN A 349 2.48 -1.57 6.92
CA ASN A 349 2.02 -0.39 6.18
C ASN A 349 2.72 0.89 6.65
N THR A 350 2.86 1.86 5.74
CA THR A 350 3.37 3.20 6.05
C THR A 350 2.40 4.27 5.53
N GLY A 351 1.94 5.15 6.41
CA GLY A 351 1.03 6.26 6.08
C GLY A 351 -0.26 6.22 6.89
N PHE A 352 -1.41 6.31 6.21
CA PHE A 352 -2.70 6.66 6.80
C PHE A 352 -3.81 5.70 6.38
N GLY A 353 -4.46 5.04 7.34
CA GLY A 353 -5.71 4.30 7.08
C GLY A 353 -5.58 3.09 6.14
N ASN A 354 -4.37 2.57 5.91
CA ASN A 354 -4.18 1.41 5.04
C ASN A 354 -4.64 0.14 5.78
N SER A 355 -5.57 -0.62 5.19
CA SER A 355 -6.21 -1.79 5.82
C SER A 355 -5.62 -3.14 5.37
N GLY A 356 -4.49 -3.08 4.66
CA GLY A 356 -3.86 -4.19 3.96
C GLY A 356 -2.47 -4.54 4.50
N LEU A 357 -1.64 -5.21 3.70
CA LEU A 357 -0.25 -5.54 4.02
C LEU A 357 0.71 -4.69 3.19
N SER A 358 1.78 -4.17 3.80
CA SER A 358 2.91 -3.54 3.10
C SER A 358 2.55 -2.33 2.22
N ASN A 359 1.43 -1.64 2.45
CA ASN A 359 1.01 -0.52 1.61
C ASN A 359 1.69 0.79 2.02
N PHE A 360 1.95 1.68 1.05
CA PHE A 360 2.50 3.01 1.27
C PHE A 360 1.52 4.09 0.82
N GLY A 361 1.17 5.03 1.73
CA GLY A 361 0.31 6.17 1.43
C GLY A 361 -1.02 6.13 2.17
N PHE A 362 -2.14 6.33 1.47
CA PHE A 362 -3.43 6.70 2.06
C PHE A 362 -4.56 5.74 1.69
N GLY A 363 -5.21 5.12 2.68
CA GLY A 363 -6.47 4.38 2.49
C GLY A 363 -6.39 3.16 1.57
N ASN A 364 -5.20 2.61 1.33
CA ASN A 364 -5.05 1.47 0.44
C ASN A 364 -5.53 0.17 1.11
N SER A 365 -5.98 -0.78 0.29
CA SER A 365 -6.50 -2.09 0.72
C SER A 365 -5.91 -3.23 -0.11
N GLY A 366 -5.62 -4.37 0.53
CA GLY A 366 -4.90 -5.47 -0.10
C GLY A 366 -3.40 -5.44 0.20
N VAL A 367 -2.49 -5.51 -0.78
CA VAL A 367 -1.07 -5.81 -0.55
C VAL A 367 -0.13 -4.92 -1.40
N ASN A 368 0.97 -4.42 -0.86
CA ASN A 368 2.05 -3.72 -1.58
C ASN A 368 1.63 -2.47 -2.42
N ASN A 369 0.44 -1.89 -2.22
CA ASN A 369 0.00 -0.76 -3.04
C ASN A 369 0.69 0.54 -2.62
N VAL A 370 0.92 1.45 -3.57
CA VAL A 370 1.62 2.72 -3.36
C VAL A 370 0.74 3.87 -3.87
N GLY A 371 0.47 4.87 -3.04
CA GLY A 371 -0.36 6.03 -3.38
C GLY A 371 -1.64 6.09 -2.56
N ALA A 372 -2.79 6.34 -3.19
CA ALA A 372 -4.04 6.58 -2.47
C ALA A 372 -5.25 5.76 -2.98
N GLY A 373 -6.00 5.16 -2.06
CA GLY A 373 -7.28 4.51 -2.33
C GLY A 373 -7.22 3.27 -3.22
N ASN A 374 -6.05 2.67 -3.44
CA ASN A 374 -5.90 1.49 -4.29
C ASN A 374 -6.45 0.24 -3.58
N GLY A 375 -7.00 -0.69 -4.37
CA GLY A 375 -7.51 -1.99 -3.92
C GLY A 375 -6.86 -3.15 -4.66
N GLY A 376 -6.46 -4.19 -3.94
CA GLY A 376 -5.81 -5.37 -4.53
C GLY A 376 -4.31 -5.39 -4.28
N SER A 377 -3.48 -5.71 -5.27
CA SER A 377 -2.06 -5.99 -5.07
C SER A 377 -1.12 -5.16 -5.96
N SER A 378 -0.10 -4.56 -5.37
CA SER A 378 1.03 -3.89 -6.02
C SER A 378 0.64 -2.80 -7.03
N ASN A 379 -0.51 -2.13 -6.86
CA ASN A 379 -0.91 -1.02 -7.72
C ASN A 379 -0.21 0.29 -7.29
N VAL A 380 0.07 1.18 -8.24
CA VAL A 380 0.77 2.45 -8.02
C VAL A 380 -0.06 3.62 -8.56
N GLY A 381 -0.32 4.61 -7.73
CA GLY A 381 -1.11 5.80 -8.09
C GLY A 381 -2.41 5.89 -7.29
N LEU A 382 -3.54 6.11 -7.97
CA LEU A 382 -4.77 6.57 -7.32
C LEU A 382 -6.00 5.74 -7.72
N GLY A 383 -6.69 5.15 -6.74
CA GLY A 383 -7.99 4.49 -6.95
C GLY A 383 -7.98 3.24 -7.85
N ASN A 384 -6.81 2.63 -8.10
CA ASN A 384 -6.71 1.46 -8.96
C ASN A 384 -7.22 0.19 -8.25
N ALA A 385 -7.89 -0.70 -8.97
CA ALA A 385 -8.47 -1.93 -8.45
C ALA A 385 -7.95 -3.18 -9.20
N GLY A 386 -7.15 -4.01 -8.53
CA GLY A 386 -6.68 -5.29 -9.07
C GLY A 386 -5.19 -5.54 -8.84
N LEU A 387 -4.41 -5.82 -9.89
CA LEU A 387 -2.99 -6.21 -9.78
C LEU A 387 -2.07 -5.36 -10.66
N LEU A 388 -1.02 -4.76 -10.09
CA LEU A 388 0.09 -4.13 -10.83
C LEU A 388 -0.35 -3.05 -11.84
N ASN A 389 -1.44 -2.34 -11.59
CA ASN A 389 -1.85 -1.19 -12.40
C ASN A 389 -1.09 0.08 -11.97
N THR A 390 -0.76 0.96 -12.91
CA THR A 390 -0.01 2.21 -12.67
C THR A 390 -0.72 3.42 -13.29
N GLY A 391 -1.02 4.44 -12.48
CA GLY A 391 -1.79 5.62 -12.88
C GLY A 391 -3.08 5.76 -12.05
N SER A 392 -4.19 6.15 -12.67
CA SER A 392 -5.44 6.47 -11.96
C SER A 392 -6.64 5.63 -12.42
N PHE A 393 -7.44 5.17 -11.45
CA PHE A 393 -8.74 4.51 -11.67
C PHE A 393 -8.74 3.30 -12.62
N ASN A 394 -7.59 2.64 -12.80
CA ASN A 394 -7.53 1.43 -13.62
C ASN A 394 -8.13 0.23 -12.87
N SER A 395 -8.79 -0.67 -13.60
CA SER A 395 -9.37 -1.89 -13.06
C SER A 395 -8.86 -3.14 -13.79
N GLY A 396 -8.55 -4.20 -13.06
CA GLY A 396 -7.97 -5.43 -13.60
C GLY A 396 -6.46 -5.52 -13.38
N LYS A 397 -5.64 -5.74 -14.43
CA LYS A 397 -4.24 -6.13 -14.27
C LYS A 397 -3.27 -5.43 -15.23
N PHE A 398 -2.09 -5.04 -14.73
CA PHE A 398 -0.96 -4.55 -15.53
C PHE A 398 -1.28 -3.33 -16.45
N ASN A 399 -2.35 -2.57 -16.15
CA ASN A 399 -2.71 -1.43 -16.98
C ASN A 399 -1.87 -0.19 -16.61
N THR A 400 -1.54 0.66 -17.58
CA THR A 400 -0.72 1.87 -17.39
C THR A 400 -1.39 3.10 -18.01
N GLY A 401 -1.45 4.22 -17.29
CA GLY A 401 -2.25 5.40 -17.66
C GLY A 401 -3.54 5.42 -16.87
N ASP A 402 -4.65 5.90 -17.42
CA ASP A 402 -5.85 6.22 -16.63
C ASP A 402 -7.16 5.63 -17.17
N PHE A 403 -8.06 5.27 -16.24
CA PHE A 403 -9.41 4.74 -16.49
C PHE A 403 -9.46 3.47 -17.36
N ASN A 404 -8.37 2.72 -17.49
CA ASN A 404 -8.36 1.48 -18.26
C ASN A 404 -9.03 0.33 -17.47
N SER A 405 -9.68 -0.60 -18.17
CA SER A 405 -10.28 -1.80 -17.59
C SER A 405 -9.80 -3.06 -18.29
N GLY A 406 -9.62 -4.16 -17.54
CA GLY A 406 -9.14 -5.42 -18.10
C GLY A 406 -7.63 -5.61 -17.91
N SER A 407 -6.88 -6.02 -18.93
CA SER A 407 -5.49 -6.49 -18.76
C SER A 407 -4.48 -5.94 -19.76
N MET A 408 -3.35 -5.41 -19.28
CA MET A 408 -2.19 -4.97 -20.09
C MET A 408 -2.52 -3.84 -21.09
N ASN A 409 -3.47 -2.96 -20.74
CA ASN A 409 -3.79 -1.77 -21.53
C ASN A 409 -2.84 -0.61 -21.19
N THR A 410 -2.51 0.24 -22.17
CA THR A 410 -1.66 1.41 -22.01
C THR A 410 -2.31 2.67 -22.62
N GLY A 411 -2.45 3.73 -21.84
CA GLY A 411 -3.08 4.98 -22.26
C GLY A 411 -4.36 5.27 -21.49
N TYR A 412 -5.45 5.62 -22.18
CA TYR A 412 -6.64 6.19 -21.55
C TYR A 412 -7.92 5.46 -21.96
N PHE A 413 -8.80 5.16 -20.99
CA PHE A 413 -10.15 4.61 -21.20
C PHE A 413 -10.23 3.29 -22.01
N ASN A 414 -9.14 2.53 -22.14
CA ASN A 414 -9.17 1.28 -22.90
C ASN A 414 -9.79 0.14 -22.08
N SER A 415 -10.49 -0.79 -22.72
CA SER A 415 -11.17 -1.93 -22.08
C SER A 415 -10.72 -3.28 -22.62
N SER A 416 -11.01 -4.37 -21.91
CA SER A 416 -10.63 -5.76 -22.23
C SER A 416 -9.12 -6.08 -22.18
N GLY A 417 -8.29 -5.87 -23.21
CA GLY A 417 -6.84 -6.10 -23.01
C GLY A 417 -5.87 -5.83 -24.16
N HIS A 418 -4.58 -5.73 -23.83
CA HIS A 418 -3.45 -5.45 -24.74
C HIS A 418 -3.60 -4.17 -25.61
N ASN A 419 -4.52 -3.28 -25.27
CA ASN A 419 -4.85 -2.11 -26.07
C ASN A 419 -3.96 -0.92 -25.74
N THR A 420 -3.47 -0.22 -26.78
CA THR A 420 -2.61 0.97 -26.62
C THR A 420 -3.26 2.20 -27.25
N GLY A 421 -3.35 3.31 -26.50
CA GLY A 421 -3.91 4.58 -26.97
C GLY A 421 -5.16 5.01 -26.22
N LEU A 422 -6.22 5.41 -26.93
CA LEU A 422 -7.42 6.02 -26.35
C LEU A 422 -8.70 5.26 -26.71
N GLY A 423 -9.45 4.83 -25.69
CA GLY A 423 -10.85 4.42 -25.83
C GLY A 423 -11.08 3.15 -26.67
N ASN A 424 -10.09 2.26 -26.75
CA ASN A 424 -10.22 1.01 -27.51
C ASN A 424 -10.88 -0.11 -26.68
N SER A 425 -11.59 -1.03 -27.32
CA SER A 425 -12.27 -2.18 -26.68
C SER A 425 -12.09 -3.48 -27.48
N GLY A 426 -11.78 -4.58 -26.80
CA GLY A 426 -11.38 -5.85 -27.42
C GLY A 426 -9.90 -6.13 -27.14
N PHE A 427 -9.20 -6.86 -28.00
CA PHE A 427 -7.81 -7.27 -27.75
C PHE A 427 -6.79 -6.76 -28.76
N THR A 428 -5.65 -6.28 -28.26
CA THR A 428 -4.43 -6.00 -29.06
C THR A 428 -4.59 -4.87 -30.10
N ASN A 429 -5.47 -3.91 -29.81
CA ASN A 429 -5.68 -2.73 -30.66
C ASN A 429 -4.63 -1.63 -30.38
N THR A 430 -4.30 -0.82 -31.38
CA THR A 430 -3.44 0.36 -31.21
C THR A 430 -3.96 1.59 -31.94
N GLY A 431 -4.10 2.70 -31.21
CA GLY A 431 -4.64 3.97 -31.70
C GLY A 431 -5.90 4.41 -30.96
N PHE A 432 -6.96 4.76 -31.71
CA PHE A 432 -8.06 5.58 -31.20
C PHE A 432 -9.43 4.98 -31.52
N PHE A 433 -10.25 4.74 -30.48
CA PHE A 433 -11.66 4.37 -30.58
C PHE A 433 -11.95 3.11 -31.42
N ASN A 434 -11.04 2.13 -31.43
CA ASN A 434 -11.25 0.87 -32.13
C ASN A 434 -12.05 -0.13 -31.27
N SER A 435 -12.85 -0.97 -31.91
CA SER A 435 -13.62 -2.05 -31.29
C SER A 435 -13.37 -3.37 -32.03
N GLY A 436 -13.22 -4.46 -31.27
CA GLY A 436 -12.83 -5.78 -31.80
C GLY A 436 -11.35 -6.05 -31.57
N ASP A 437 -10.79 -7.03 -32.27
CA ASP A 437 -9.42 -7.50 -32.07
C ASP A 437 -8.45 -7.07 -33.19
N LEU A 438 -7.19 -6.80 -32.82
CA LEU A 438 -6.03 -6.52 -33.69
C LEU A 438 -6.11 -5.26 -34.59
N ASN A 439 -6.96 -4.28 -34.27
CA ASN A 439 -7.10 -3.07 -35.08
C ASN A 439 -5.91 -2.10 -34.90
N THR A 440 -5.47 -1.44 -35.99
CA THR A 440 -4.51 -0.34 -35.92
C THR A 440 -5.02 0.92 -36.61
N GLY A 441 -4.85 2.08 -35.98
CA GLY A 441 -5.34 3.36 -36.48
C GLY A 441 -6.58 3.86 -35.72
N MET A 442 -7.60 4.32 -36.45
CA MET A 442 -8.76 4.99 -35.86
C MET A 442 -10.11 4.41 -36.30
N GLY A 443 -10.95 4.09 -35.32
CA GLY A 443 -12.38 3.87 -35.49
C GLY A 443 -12.78 2.65 -36.32
N SER A 444 -11.98 1.58 -36.34
CA SER A 444 -12.42 0.30 -36.92
C SER A 444 -13.25 -0.50 -35.89
N PRO A 445 -14.41 -1.09 -36.28
CA PRO A 445 -15.32 -1.76 -35.35
C PRO A 445 -15.39 -3.30 -35.50
N GLU A 446 -14.48 -3.91 -36.26
CA GLU A 446 -14.47 -5.33 -36.60
C GLU A 446 -13.16 -6.02 -36.17
N ASP A 447 -13.19 -7.34 -35.96
CA ASP A 447 -12.00 -8.14 -35.68
C ASP A 447 -11.15 -8.31 -36.95
N GLN A 448 -9.86 -7.99 -36.88
CA GLN A 448 -8.94 -8.06 -38.02
C GLN A 448 -7.98 -9.23 -37.92
N SER A 449 -7.81 -9.99 -39.01
CA SER A 449 -6.86 -11.10 -39.08
C SER A 449 -5.41 -10.67 -39.36
N VAL A 450 -5.22 -9.45 -39.86
CA VAL A 450 -3.95 -8.74 -40.07
C VAL A 450 -4.20 -7.25 -39.91
N ALA A 451 -3.16 -6.46 -39.60
CA ALA A 451 -3.31 -5.02 -39.40
C ALA A 451 -3.78 -4.28 -40.67
N ASN A 452 -4.99 -3.71 -40.63
CA ASN A 452 -5.32 -2.53 -41.43
C ASN A 452 -4.68 -1.28 -40.79
N SER A 453 -4.59 -0.19 -41.54
CA SER A 453 -4.12 1.12 -41.06
C SER A 453 -4.96 2.27 -41.60
N GLY A 454 -5.02 3.40 -40.87
CA GLY A 454 -5.81 4.58 -41.27
C GLY A 454 -7.15 4.69 -40.54
N PHE A 455 -8.23 4.97 -41.27
CA PHE A 455 -9.53 5.38 -40.71
C PHE A 455 -10.69 4.55 -41.31
N ARG A 456 -11.45 3.87 -40.44
CA ARG A 456 -12.68 3.10 -40.81
C ARG A 456 -12.51 2.08 -41.95
N ASN A 457 -11.38 1.40 -42.03
CA ASN A 457 -11.21 0.29 -42.97
C ASN A 457 -11.79 -1.01 -42.39
N ALA A 458 -12.43 -1.82 -43.23
CA ALA A 458 -13.05 -3.10 -42.89
C ALA A 458 -12.51 -4.23 -43.79
N GLY A 459 -12.26 -5.41 -43.21
CA GLY A 459 -11.55 -6.52 -43.85
C GLY A 459 -10.05 -6.57 -43.55
N SER A 460 -9.18 -6.89 -44.52
CA SER A 460 -7.85 -7.47 -44.24
C SER A 460 -6.70 -6.90 -45.11
N GLY A 461 -5.74 -6.19 -44.51
CA GLY A 461 -4.55 -5.64 -45.18
C GLY A 461 -4.75 -4.30 -45.87
N ASN A 462 -5.75 -3.53 -45.45
CA ASN A 462 -6.16 -2.26 -46.06
C ASN A 462 -5.42 -1.04 -45.47
N SER A 463 -5.27 0.03 -46.26
CA SER A 463 -4.69 1.31 -45.79
C SER A 463 -5.46 2.53 -46.30
N GLY A 464 -5.50 3.61 -45.53
CA GLY A 464 -6.21 4.85 -45.92
C GLY A 464 -7.61 4.97 -45.29
N PHE A 465 -8.64 5.30 -46.06
CA PHE A 465 -9.94 5.77 -45.56
C PHE A 465 -11.15 5.01 -46.12
N ASN A 466 -12.01 4.48 -45.25
CA ASN A 466 -13.29 3.86 -45.57
C ASN A 466 -13.22 2.74 -46.65
N ASN A 467 -12.11 2.00 -46.72
CA ASN A 467 -11.91 0.89 -47.65
C ASN A 467 -12.51 -0.41 -47.10
N THR A 468 -13.18 -1.20 -47.96
CA THR A 468 -13.93 -2.41 -47.58
C THR A 468 -13.52 -3.60 -48.44
N GLY A 469 -12.89 -4.62 -47.86
CA GLY A 469 -12.32 -5.75 -48.61
C GLY A 469 -10.94 -6.12 -48.10
N SER A 470 -10.06 -6.63 -48.96
CA SER A 470 -8.70 -7.03 -48.57
C SER A 470 -7.62 -6.46 -49.48
N PHE A 471 -6.47 -6.08 -48.93
CA PHE A 471 -5.31 -5.50 -49.63
C PHE A 471 -5.58 -4.18 -50.38
N SER A 472 -6.63 -3.44 -49.99
CA SER A 472 -7.07 -2.22 -50.68
C SER A 472 -6.53 -0.95 -49.99
N SER A 473 -5.97 -0.03 -50.78
CA SER A 473 -5.32 1.20 -50.31
C SER A 473 -5.99 2.45 -50.88
N GLY A 474 -5.92 3.59 -50.18
CA GLY A 474 -6.48 4.86 -50.66
C GLY A 474 -7.83 5.20 -50.02
N PHE A 475 -8.84 5.58 -50.79
CA PHE A 475 -10.09 6.19 -50.29
C PHE A 475 -11.34 5.54 -50.90
N PHE A 476 -12.26 5.09 -50.04
CA PHE A 476 -13.61 4.59 -50.39
C PHE A 476 -13.64 3.40 -51.39
N ASN A 477 -12.56 2.61 -51.46
CA ASN A 477 -12.52 1.41 -52.29
C ASN A 477 -13.36 0.28 -51.67
N SER A 478 -14.00 -0.53 -52.51
CA SER A 478 -14.68 -1.78 -52.12
C SER A 478 -14.21 -2.97 -52.96
N THR A 479 -14.23 -4.16 -52.36
CA THR A 479 -13.54 -5.39 -52.82
C THR A 479 -12.01 -5.30 -52.76
N ASN A 480 -11.30 -6.24 -53.42
CA ASN A 480 -9.95 -6.65 -53.03
C ASN A 480 -8.85 -6.11 -53.96
N SER A 481 -7.72 -5.75 -53.36
CA SER A 481 -6.50 -5.24 -54.01
C SER A 481 -6.71 -3.93 -54.78
N ASN A 482 -7.61 -3.08 -54.31
CA ASN A 482 -7.99 -1.83 -54.96
C ASN A 482 -7.23 -0.63 -54.38
N SER A 483 -6.47 0.08 -55.20
CA SER A 483 -5.67 1.28 -54.84
C SER A 483 -6.41 2.59 -55.18
N GLU A 484 -5.89 3.73 -54.68
CA GLU A 484 -6.33 5.10 -55.02
C GLU A 484 -7.76 5.51 -54.58
N PHE A 485 -8.80 5.50 -55.43
CA PHE A 485 -10.10 6.11 -55.11
C PHE A 485 -11.34 5.38 -55.67
N LEU A 486 -12.36 5.17 -54.84
CA LEU A 486 -13.74 4.78 -55.23
C LEU A 486 -13.88 3.53 -56.13
N ASN A 487 -12.86 2.67 -56.19
CA ASN A 487 -12.85 1.46 -57.01
C ASN A 487 -13.66 0.34 -56.34
N ALA A 488 -14.57 -0.31 -57.07
CA ALA A 488 -15.63 -1.15 -56.51
C ALA A 488 -15.91 -2.39 -57.37
N GLY A 489 -15.45 -3.57 -56.95
CA GLY A 489 -15.68 -4.84 -57.65
C GLY A 489 -14.40 -5.50 -58.15
N GLY A 490 -14.44 -6.82 -58.30
CA GLY A 490 -13.32 -7.65 -58.76
C GLY A 490 -12.12 -7.72 -57.81
N THR A 491 -11.03 -8.27 -58.35
CA THR A 491 -9.68 -8.29 -57.77
C THR A 491 -8.74 -7.42 -58.60
N VAL A 492 -8.01 -6.53 -57.91
CA VAL A 492 -7.00 -5.60 -58.45
C VAL A 492 -7.60 -4.48 -59.32
N ASN A 493 -7.63 -3.25 -58.81
CA ASN A 493 -7.90 -2.04 -59.60
C ASN A 493 -7.06 -0.87 -59.08
N SER A 494 -6.53 -0.02 -59.97
CA SER A 494 -5.82 1.22 -59.59
C SER A 494 -6.39 2.44 -60.30
N GLY A 495 -6.52 3.55 -59.60
CA GLY A 495 -7.04 4.82 -60.11
C GLY A 495 -8.38 5.22 -59.48
N ILE A 496 -9.30 5.78 -60.25
CA ILE A 496 -10.47 6.49 -59.70
C ILE A 496 -11.80 5.94 -60.26
N ASN A 497 -12.67 5.39 -59.42
CA ASN A 497 -14.04 4.96 -59.77
C ASN A 497 -14.11 3.85 -60.84
N ASN A 498 -13.33 2.79 -60.64
CA ASN A 498 -13.22 1.58 -61.48
C ASN A 498 -14.06 0.42 -60.93
N SER A 499 -14.63 -0.44 -61.76
CA SER A 499 -15.50 -1.53 -61.29
C SER A 499 -15.41 -2.82 -62.14
N GLY A 500 -14.60 -3.79 -61.68
CA GLY A 500 -14.39 -5.08 -62.34
C GLY A 500 -13.00 -5.65 -62.02
N ASN A 501 -12.49 -6.65 -62.75
CA ASN A 501 -11.14 -7.17 -62.49
C ASN A 501 -10.05 -6.40 -63.24
N THR A 502 -8.87 -6.30 -62.63
CA THR A 502 -7.60 -5.89 -63.25
C THR A 502 -7.55 -4.51 -63.92
N ASN A 503 -8.45 -3.57 -63.61
CA ASN A 503 -8.51 -2.27 -64.31
C ASN A 503 -7.49 -1.23 -63.81
N ALA A 504 -7.07 -0.34 -64.70
CA ALA A 504 -6.17 0.77 -64.37
C ALA A 504 -6.66 2.12 -64.93
N GLY A 505 -6.51 3.22 -64.17
CA GLY A 505 -6.90 4.58 -64.59
C GLY A 505 -8.24 5.01 -64.00
N ILE A 506 -8.97 5.90 -64.69
CA ILE A 506 -10.21 6.50 -64.17
C ILE A 506 -11.44 5.83 -64.82
N GLY A 507 -12.56 5.76 -64.10
CA GLY A 507 -13.91 5.47 -64.59
C GLY A 507 -14.15 4.07 -65.18
N ASN A 508 -13.30 3.09 -64.88
CA ASN A 508 -13.28 1.79 -65.57
C ASN A 508 -14.49 0.88 -65.22
N LEU A 509 -14.83 -0.07 -66.10
CA LEU A 509 -15.88 -1.07 -65.87
C LEU A 509 -15.55 -2.40 -66.59
N GLY A 510 -15.77 -3.53 -65.91
CA GLY A 510 -15.54 -4.92 -66.37
C GLY A 510 -14.08 -5.39 -66.24
N ASP A 511 -13.65 -6.44 -66.97
CA ASP A 511 -12.35 -7.10 -66.73
C ASP A 511 -11.20 -6.60 -67.64
N ASP A 512 -9.97 -6.50 -67.13
CA ASP A 512 -8.71 -6.21 -67.86
C ASP A 512 -8.63 -4.88 -68.64
N ASN A 513 -9.34 -3.82 -68.22
CA ASN A 513 -9.46 -2.58 -69.03
C ASN A 513 -8.57 -1.43 -68.58
N PHE A 514 -8.24 -0.57 -69.55
CA PHE A 514 -7.19 0.43 -69.45
C PHE A 514 -7.74 1.84 -69.67
N GLY A 515 -7.47 2.75 -68.73
CA GLY A 515 -7.58 4.20 -68.87
C GLY A 515 -8.86 4.62 -69.56
N LEU A 516 -10.01 4.33 -68.94
CA LEU A 516 -11.29 4.32 -69.61
C LEU A 516 -11.85 5.75 -69.87
N PHE A 517 -13.04 5.96 -70.45
CA PHE A 517 -14.36 5.65 -69.84
C PHE A 517 -15.26 4.70 -70.68
N ASN A 518 -14.78 3.46 -70.93
CA ASN A 518 -15.44 2.11 -70.86
C ASN A 518 -15.22 1.17 -72.09
N ASN A 519 -15.46 -0.15 -72.12
CA ASN A 519 -16.21 -1.08 -71.24
C ASN A 519 -15.85 -2.59 -71.43
N GLY A 520 -15.14 -3.21 -70.48
CA GLY A 520 -15.36 -4.56 -69.91
C GLY A 520 -15.04 -5.86 -70.67
N THR A 521 -13.99 -6.59 -70.23
CA THR A 521 -13.24 -7.71 -70.87
C THR A 521 -12.57 -7.27 -72.19
N PHE A 522 -12.49 -5.95 -72.39
CA PHE A 522 -12.55 -5.25 -73.65
C PHE A 522 -12.04 -3.79 -73.44
N ASN A 523 -10.78 -3.54 -73.87
CA ASN A 523 -10.28 -2.26 -74.44
C ASN A 523 -9.29 -1.40 -73.64
N THR A 524 -8.52 -0.60 -74.40
CA THR A 524 -7.46 0.31 -73.96
C THR A 524 -7.73 1.77 -74.37
N GLY A 525 -7.62 2.68 -73.40
CA GLY A 525 -7.42 4.12 -73.57
C GLY A 525 -8.66 4.83 -74.11
N ALA A 526 -9.76 4.80 -73.36
CA ALA A 526 -11.06 4.80 -73.99
C ALA A 526 -11.63 6.19 -74.36
N GLY A 527 -11.97 6.42 -75.64
CA GLY A 527 -11.74 5.51 -76.78
C GLY A 527 -12.45 4.16 -76.71
N ASN A 528 -13.75 4.26 -76.51
CA ASN A 528 -14.72 3.26 -76.04
C ASN A 528 -14.87 1.97 -76.90
N SER A 529 -16.03 1.32 -76.92
CA SER A 529 -16.48 0.37 -75.87
C SER A 529 -17.47 -0.63 -76.47
N SER A 530 -17.41 -1.91 -76.09
CA SER A 530 -18.50 -2.92 -76.12
C SER A 530 -17.88 -4.30 -76.26
N GLY A 531 -18.26 -5.36 -75.55
CA GLY A 531 -19.39 -5.48 -74.60
C GLY A 531 -20.03 -6.87 -74.55
N GLY A 532 -19.26 -7.95 -74.76
CA GLY A 532 -19.73 -9.34 -74.79
C GLY A 532 -20.42 -9.76 -76.12
N ALA A 533 -20.19 -10.95 -76.69
CA ALA A 533 -19.26 -12.01 -76.33
C ALA A 533 -18.76 -12.72 -77.62
N VAL A 534 -17.59 -13.37 -77.54
CA VAL A 534 -16.81 -13.95 -78.66
C VAL A 534 -15.96 -12.91 -79.42
N PHE A 535 -14.70 -12.78 -78.96
CA PHE A 535 -13.55 -12.03 -79.52
C PHE A 535 -13.49 -10.50 -79.36
N PRO A 536 -12.63 -10.00 -78.45
CA PRO A 536 -12.40 -8.56 -78.30
C PRO A 536 -10.94 -8.11 -78.15
N TYR A 537 -10.52 -7.15 -78.96
CA TYR A 537 -9.33 -6.32 -78.71
C TYR A 537 -9.54 -4.95 -79.38
N THR A 538 -9.55 -3.85 -78.61
CA THR A 538 -9.69 -2.50 -79.20
C THR A 538 -8.78 -1.51 -78.49
N SER A 539 -8.12 -0.63 -79.23
CA SER A 539 -7.13 0.31 -78.66
C SER A 539 -7.09 1.65 -79.38
N GLY A 540 -7.00 2.74 -78.61
CA GLY A 540 -6.74 4.08 -79.13
C GLY A 540 -7.94 5.03 -79.12
N LEU A 541 -7.64 6.31 -79.36
CA LEU A 541 -8.55 7.43 -79.11
C LEU A 541 -9.82 7.39 -79.97
N PHE A 542 -10.97 7.37 -79.30
CA PHE A 542 -12.33 7.43 -79.88
C PHE A 542 -12.67 6.36 -80.92
N ASN A 543 -12.17 5.12 -80.76
CA ASN A 543 -12.66 3.98 -81.53
C ASN A 543 -13.99 3.41 -80.96
N SER A 544 -14.76 2.72 -81.80
CA SER A 544 -15.94 1.93 -81.37
C SER A 544 -16.18 0.73 -82.30
N GLY A 545 -16.05 -0.49 -81.78
CA GLY A 545 -16.18 -1.76 -82.53
C GLY A 545 -15.14 -2.79 -82.07
N ASN A 546 -15.27 -4.03 -82.50
CA ASN A 546 -14.37 -5.14 -82.17
C ASN A 546 -13.14 -5.15 -83.08
N GLY A 547 -11.93 -5.36 -82.53
CA GLY A 547 -10.72 -5.59 -83.34
C GLY A 547 -10.06 -4.34 -83.92
N SER A 548 -10.50 -3.15 -83.52
CA SER A 548 -10.10 -1.87 -84.14
C SER A 548 -8.95 -1.16 -83.41
N SER A 549 -8.11 -0.44 -84.17
CA SER A 549 -6.91 0.25 -83.69
C SER A 549 -6.73 1.63 -84.32
N GLY A 550 -6.09 2.57 -83.61
CA GLY A 550 -5.82 3.93 -84.13
C GLY A 550 -6.77 4.98 -83.55
N VAL A 551 -7.23 5.92 -84.37
CA VAL A 551 -7.95 7.13 -83.93
C VAL A 551 -9.27 7.32 -84.70
N PHE A 552 -10.36 7.63 -83.99
CA PHE A 552 -11.69 7.96 -84.53
C PHE A 552 -12.35 6.92 -85.48
N ASN A 553 -12.07 5.62 -85.29
CA ASN A 553 -12.62 4.55 -86.15
C ASN A 553 -13.98 4.03 -85.63
N ALA A 554 -14.93 3.82 -86.54
CA ALA A 554 -16.30 3.43 -86.21
C ALA A 554 -16.72 2.16 -86.97
N GLY A 555 -16.70 1.03 -86.26
CA GLY A 555 -16.95 -0.33 -86.75
C GLY A 555 -15.80 -1.29 -86.44
N ASP A 556 -15.98 -2.55 -86.85
CA ASP A 556 -15.08 -3.66 -86.53
C ASP A 556 -13.89 -3.76 -87.51
N GLU A 557 -12.77 -4.33 -87.03
CA GLU A 557 -11.52 -4.63 -87.76
C GLU A 557 -10.84 -3.42 -88.46
N GLN A 558 -10.98 -2.21 -87.93
CA GLN A 558 -10.47 -0.97 -88.56
C GLN A 558 -9.07 -0.58 -88.09
N SER A 559 -8.30 0.08 -88.97
CA SER A 559 -7.06 0.76 -88.61
C SER A 559 -6.86 2.06 -89.38
N GLY A 560 -6.52 3.15 -88.67
CA GLY A 560 -6.32 4.47 -89.30
C GLY A 560 -6.60 5.66 -88.39
N PHE A 561 -6.75 6.83 -89.01
CA PHE A 561 -7.05 8.12 -88.36
C PHE A 561 -8.42 8.71 -88.78
N PHE A 562 -8.98 8.23 -89.89
CA PHE A 562 -10.37 8.46 -90.30
C PHE A 562 -10.84 7.25 -91.10
N GLY A 563 -12.11 6.85 -90.91
CA GLY A 563 -12.73 5.81 -91.71
C GLY A 563 -12.95 6.22 -93.18
N THR A 564 -13.16 5.20 -94.02
CA THR A 564 -13.38 5.23 -95.48
C THR A 564 -12.14 5.31 -96.39
N SER A 565 -12.05 4.30 -97.26
CA SER A 565 -11.30 4.36 -98.52
C SER A 565 -11.97 5.38 -99.45
N GLY A 566 -11.32 6.51 -99.74
CA GLY A 566 -11.94 7.48 -100.65
C GLY A 566 -11.40 8.90 -100.81
N LEU A 567 -10.08 9.16 -100.74
CA LEU A 567 -9.54 10.43 -101.28
C LEU A 567 -8.54 10.19 -102.42
N VAL A 568 -9.05 10.18 -103.64
CA VAL A 568 -8.25 10.20 -104.87
C VAL A 568 -7.75 11.63 -105.09
N LEU A 569 -6.49 11.88 -104.71
CA LEU A 569 -5.73 13.04 -105.16
C LEU A 569 -4.89 12.66 -106.38
N THR A 570 -5.52 12.67 -107.56
CA THR A 570 -4.81 12.64 -108.85
C THR A 570 -4.07 13.97 -109.05
N GLY A 571 -2.82 14.04 -108.62
CA GLY A 571 -1.97 15.21 -108.80
C GLY A 571 -0.51 14.91 -108.47
N THR A 572 0.35 14.97 -109.48
CA THR A 572 1.80 14.99 -109.29
C THR A 572 2.23 16.33 -108.72
N ASP A 573 2.75 16.33 -107.49
CA ASP A 573 4.21 16.43 -107.28
C ASP A 573 4.55 16.08 -105.82
N GLY A 574 5.76 15.58 -105.60
CA GLY A 574 6.15 14.95 -104.33
C GLY A 574 7.29 15.66 -103.60
N LEU A 575 7.50 15.27 -102.35
CA LEU A 575 8.74 15.55 -101.64
C LEU A 575 9.12 14.38 -100.71
N ALA A 576 9.82 13.40 -101.25
CA ALA A 576 10.65 12.51 -100.43
C ALA A 576 11.84 13.33 -99.89
N ALA A 577 12.10 13.24 -98.58
CA ALA A 577 13.07 14.10 -97.91
C ALA A 577 14.50 13.84 -98.44
N THR A 578 15.00 14.74 -99.28
CA THR A 578 16.40 14.76 -99.72
C THR A 578 17.24 15.54 -98.72
N THR A 579 18.26 14.90 -98.16
CA THR A 579 19.22 15.51 -97.23
C THR A 579 20.10 16.56 -97.92
N THR A 580 19.67 17.83 -97.88
CA THR A 580 20.48 18.97 -98.33
C THR A 580 20.62 20.01 -97.22
N SER A 581 21.86 20.16 -96.74
CA SER A 581 22.26 21.27 -95.85
C SER A 581 22.39 22.57 -96.66
N GLY A 582 21.92 23.69 -96.10
CA GLY A 582 22.31 25.03 -96.61
C GLY A 582 21.20 26.07 -96.87
N LEU A 583 19.95 25.83 -96.46
CA LEU A 583 18.95 26.90 -96.37
C LEU A 583 18.72 27.32 -94.91
N PRO A 584 18.44 28.60 -94.62
CA PRO A 584 18.04 29.00 -93.27
C PRO A 584 16.74 28.28 -92.91
N ALA A 585 16.65 27.78 -91.68
CA ALA A 585 15.41 27.19 -91.19
C ALA A 585 14.31 28.27 -91.21
N LEU A 586 13.31 28.06 -92.06
CA LEU A 586 12.10 28.88 -92.02
C LEU A 586 11.33 28.43 -90.78
N ASP A 587 11.35 29.27 -89.75
CA ASP A 587 10.70 29.02 -88.46
C ASP A 587 9.18 29.09 -88.61
N LEU A 588 8.61 28.00 -89.13
CA LEU A 588 7.17 27.80 -89.26
C LEU A 588 6.64 27.37 -87.89
N PRO A 589 5.84 28.21 -87.20
CA PRO A 589 5.33 27.87 -85.87
C PRO A 589 4.52 26.57 -85.91
N ALA A 590 4.62 25.77 -84.84
CA ALA A 590 3.99 24.47 -84.76
C ALA A 590 2.48 24.56 -85.04
N PRO A 591 1.92 23.77 -85.97
CA PRO A 591 0.53 23.93 -86.37
C PRO A 591 -0.43 23.49 -85.26
N ASN A 592 -1.47 24.27 -85.02
CA ASN A 592 -2.58 23.88 -84.15
C ASN A 592 -3.42 22.79 -84.82
N LEU A 593 -3.71 21.71 -84.11
CA LEU A 593 -4.56 20.61 -84.55
C LEU A 593 -5.93 20.67 -83.84
N GLY A 594 -6.86 21.37 -84.47
CA GLY A 594 -8.24 21.53 -84.01
C GLY A 594 -8.81 22.92 -84.34
N ILE A 595 -10.04 23.21 -83.88
CA ILE A 595 -10.80 24.41 -84.25
C ILE A 595 -10.82 25.41 -83.09
N GLY A 596 -10.61 26.70 -83.40
CA GLY A 596 -10.72 27.81 -82.45
C GLY A 596 -9.47 28.09 -81.62
N ASN A 597 -8.33 27.47 -81.93
CA ASN A 597 -7.08 27.66 -81.18
C ASN A 597 -6.32 28.92 -81.63
N ALA A 598 -5.85 29.71 -80.66
CA ALA A 598 -5.05 30.93 -80.87
C ALA A 598 -3.72 30.84 -80.11
N GLY A 599 -2.61 30.76 -80.83
CA GLY A 599 -1.29 30.37 -80.34
C GLY A 599 -0.66 29.33 -81.28
N VAL A 600 0.33 28.56 -80.83
CA VAL A 600 1.06 27.56 -81.62
C VAL A 600 1.08 26.19 -80.90
N GLY A 601 1.18 25.10 -81.67
CA GLY A 601 1.39 23.75 -81.14
C GLY A 601 0.23 23.14 -80.33
N ASN A 602 -0.96 23.73 -80.36
CA ASN A 602 -2.12 23.28 -79.57
C ASN A 602 -2.83 22.08 -80.23
N LEU A 603 -3.26 21.09 -79.43
CA LEU A 603 -4.06 19.94 -79.85
C LEU A 603 -5.38 19.89 -79.07
N GLY A 604 -6.50 20.12 -79.76
CA GLY A 604 -7.86 20.16 -79.20
C GLY A 604 -8.64 21.41 -79.64
N LEU A 605 -9.64 21.84 -78.88
CA LEU A 605 -10.58 22.89 -79.28
C LEU A 605 -10.53 24.13 -78.38
N GLY A 606 -10.56 25.32 -78.99
CA GLY A 606 -10.77 26.60 -78.28
C GLY A 606 -9.67 27.01 -77.29
N ASN A 607 -8.43 26.59 -77.49
CA ASN A 607 -7.30 26.96 -76.62
C ASN A 607 -6.74 28.35 -76.96
N ILE A 608 -6.31 29.11 -75.96
CA ILE A 608 -5.65 30.40 -76.08
C ILE A 608 -4.30 30.32 -75.36
N GLY A 609 -3.19 30.54 -76.07
CA GLY A 609 -1.83 30.27 -75.59
C GLY A 609 -1.19 29.11 -76.38
N ASP A 610 0.02 28.73 -76.01
CA ASP A 610 0.87 27.81 -76.77
C ASP A 610 0.96 26.41 -76.15
N TYR A 611 1.19 25.39 -76.97
CA TYR A 611 1.49 23.99 -76.59
C TYR A 611 0.43 23.27 -75.73
N ASN A 612 -0.83 23.71 -75.70
CA ASN A 612 -1.87 23.06 -74.90
C ASN A 612 -2.39 21.76 -75.52
N LEU A 613 -2.55 20.70 -74.71
CA LEU A 613 -3.12 19.41 -75.08
C LEU A 613 -4.43 19.16 -74.33
N GLY A 614 -5.56 19.39 -75.02
CA GLY A 614 -6.92 19.34 -74.48
C GLY A 614 -7.74 20.52 -75.00
N SER A 615 -8.84 20.88 -74.35
CA SER A 615 -9.77 21.91 -74.88
C SER A 615 -10.15 23.00 -73.87
N GLY A 616 -10.35 24.22 -74.36
CA GLY A 616 -10.77 25.38 -73.57
C GLY A 616 -9.73 25.92 -72.59
N ASN A 617 -8.44 25.67 -72.82
CA ASN A 617 -7.36 26.17 -71.97
C ASN A 617 -7.02 27.64 -72.28
N THR A 618 -6.59 28.41 -71.29
CA THR A 618 -6.14 29.80 -71.43
C THR A 618 -4.82 30.02 -70.67
N GLY A 619 -3.71 30.10 -71.42
CA GLY A 619 -2.33 30.04 -70.92
C GLY A 619 -1.56 28.90 -71.60
N ASP A 620 -0.33 28.65 -71.18
CA ASP A 620 0.63 27.86 -71.96
C ASP A 620 0.92 26.46 -71.39
N ALA A 621 1.17 25.50 -72.28
CA ALA A 621 1.65 24.15 -71.98
C ALA A 621 0.78 23.34 -70.99
N ASN A 622 -0.54 23.57 -70.96
CA ASN A 622 -1.46 22.78 -70.13
C ASN A 622 -1.82 21.43 -70.78
N PHE A 623 -1.92 20.38 -69.96
CA PHE A 623 -2.41 19.06 -70.35
C PHE A 623 -3.74 18.76 -69.65
N GLY A 624 -4.81 18.58 -70.40
CA GLY A 624 -6.20 18.49 -69.93
C GLY A 624 -7.03 19.67 -70.40
N SER A 625 -8.21 19.89 -69.81
CA SER A 625 -9.22 20.84 -70.36
C SER A 625 -9.69 21.88 -69.35
N GLY A 626 -10.06 23.06 -69.85
CA GLY A 626 -10.63 24.16 -69.05
C GLY A 626 -9.67 24.77 -68.03
N ASN A 627 -8.35 24.63 -68.22
CA ASN A 627 -7.35 25.25 -67.33
C ASN A 627 -7.13 26.72 -67.67
N ILE A 628 -6.85 27.55 -66.67
CA ILE A 628 -6.47 28.96 -66.81
C ILE A 628 -5.15 29.15 -66.05
N GLY A 629 -4.12 29.68 -66.70
CA GLY A 629 -2.73 29.63 -66.23
C GLY A 629 -1.89 28.68 -67.07
N ALA A 630 -0.65 28.42 -66.64
CA ALA A 630 0.34 27.65 -67.38
C ALA A 630 0.78 26.36 -66.68
N LEU A 631 1.31 25.40 -67.44
CA LEU A 631 1.93 24.16 -66.96
C LEU A 631 1.01 23.24 -66.12
N ASN A 632 -0.32 23.41 -66.17
CA ASN A 632 -1.23 22.57 -65.40
C ASN A 632 -1.38 21.17 -66.02
N LEU A 633 -1.33 20.13 -65.18
CA LEU A 633 -1.55 18.73 -65.57
C LEU A 633 -2.82 18.19 -64.90
N GLY A 634 -3.91 18.15 -65.68
CA GLY A 634 -5.26 17.80 -65.25
C GLY A 634 -6.27 18.83 -65.76
N SER A 635 -7.45 18.98 -65.17
CA SER A 635 -8.53 19.80 -65.75
C SER A 635 -9.24 20.72 -64.77
N GLY A 636 -9.64 21.90 -65.25
CA GLY A 636 -10.36 22.92 -64.48
C GLY A 636 -9.51 23.66 -63.44
N ASN A 637 -8.19 23.69 -63.57
CA ASN A 637 -7.32 24.42 -62.65
C ASN A 637 -7.24 25.91 -63.00
N HIS A 638 -7.05 26.78 -62.01
CA HIS A 638 -6.93 28.23 -62.17
C HIS A 638 -5.72 28.77 -61.39
N GLY A 639 -4.61 28.99 -62.07
CA GLY A 639 -3.28 29.25 -61.51
C GLY A 639 -2.23 28.43 -62.25
N ASP A 640 -0.97 28.54 -61.83
CA ASP A 640 0.17 27.93 -62.53
C ASP A 640 0.65 26.63 -61.87
N ALA A 641 1.15 25.71 -62.71
CA ALA A 641 1.83 24.47 -62.32
C ALA A 641 1.04 23.50 -61.39
N ASN A 642 -0.29 23.50 -61.44
CA ASN A 642 -1.11 22.58 -60.65
C ASN A 642 -1.15 21.16 -61.25
N LEU A 643 -1.09 20.14 -60.39
CA LEU A 643 -1.22 18.72 -60.72
C LEU A 643 -2.52 18.17 -60.15
N GLY A 644 -3.52 17.93 -61.00
CA GLY A 644 -4.81 17.36 -60.63
C GLY A 644 -6.00 18.20 -61.13
N PHE A 645 -7.08 18.28 -60.36
CA PHE A 645 -8.36 18.81 -60.86
C PHE A 645 -8.98 19.88 -59.96
N GLY A 646 -9.49 20.93 -60.57
CA GLY A 646 -10.29 21.96 -59.88
C GLY A 646 -9.53 22.81 -58.85
N ASN A 647 -8.18 22.85 -58.90
CA ASN A 647 -7.39 23.65 -57.97
C ASN A 647 -7.40 25.14 -58.36
N THR A 648 -7.28 26.04 -57.39
CA THR A 648 -7.24 27.50 -57.60
C THR A 648 -6.10 28.10 -56.79
N GLY A 649 -5.18 28.82 -57.44
CA GLY A 649 -3.86 29.16 -56.88
C GLY A 649 -2.76 28.30 -57.51
N ASP A 650 -1.51 28.48 -57.08
CA ASP A 650 -0.33 27.96 -57.78
C ASP A 650 0.28 26.73 -57.09
N ASN A 651 0.92 25.85 -57.88
CA ASN A 651 1.71 24.69 -57.42
C ASN A 651 0.95 23.67 -56.54
N ASN A 652 -0.38 23.58 -56.64
CA ASN A 652 -1.15 22.60 -55.87
C ASN A 652 -1.07 21.19 -56.48
N ILE A 653 -1.05 20.17 -55.63
CA ILE A 653 -1.04 18.75 -56.02
C ILE A 653 -2.26 18.06 -55.41
N GLY A 654 -3.21 17.64 -56.24
CA GLY A 654 -4.42 16.91 -55.85
C GLY A 654 -5.71 17.56 -56.36
N LEU A 655 -6.76 17.58 -55.55
CA LEU A 655 -8.11 17.96 -56.00
C LEU A 655 -8.72 19.10 -55.17
N PHE A 656 -9.31 20.08 -55.85
CA PHE A 656 -10.14 21.14 -55.26
C PHE A 656 -9.45 21.97 -54.15
N ASN A 657 -8.12 22.11 -54.20
CA ASN A 657 -7.40 22.98 -53.27
C ASN A 657 -7.52 24.46 -53.68
N SER A 658 -7.43 25.37 -52.71
CA SER A 658 -7.58 26.82 -52.92
C SER A 658 -6.50 27.60 -52.16
N GLY A 659 -5.74 28.46 -52.85
CA GLY A 659 -4.47 28.98 -52.36
C GLY A 659 -3.30 28.14 -52.91
N ASP A 660 -2.10 28.34 -52.39
CA ASP A 660 -0.87 27.91 -53.09
C ASP A 660 -0.12 26.77 -52.39
N ASN A 661 0.58 25.94 -53.15
CA ASN A 661 1.48 24.87 -52.68
C ASN A 661 0.80 23.76 -51.84
N ASN A 662 -0.53 23.61 -51.88
CA ASN A 662 -1.22 22.58 -51.10
C ASN A 662 -1.06 21.19 -51.74
N VAL A 663 -0.92 20.16 -50.90
CA VAL A 663 -0.80 18.76 -51.31
C VAL A 663 -1.93 17.94 -50.68
N GLY A 664 -2.87 17.48 -51.50
CA GLY A 664 -3.99 16.63 -51.11
C GLY A 664 -5.34 17.17 -51.60
N PHE A 665 -6.34 17.23 -50.73
CA PHE A 665 -7.75 17.36 -51.14
C PHE A 665 -8.48 18.45 -50.36
N PHE A 666 -9.18 19.35 -51.05
CA PHE A 666 -10.04 20.38 -50.46
C PHE A 666 -9.35 21.34 -49.45
N ASN A 667 -8.02 21.45 -49.47
CA ASN A 667 -7.32 22.37 -48.56
C ASN A 667 -7.51 23.82 -49.00
N SER A 668 -7.54 24.75 -48.05
CA SER A 668 -7.72 26.19 -48.29
C SER A 668 -6.65 27.00 -47.54
N GLY A 669 -5.94 27.89 -48.22
CA GLY A 669 -4.78 28.63 -47.70
C GLY A 669 -3.46 28.10 -48.30
N GLY A 670 -2.33 28.31 -47.62
CA GLY A 670 -1.00 28.01 -48.16
C GLY A 670 -0.35 26.74 -47.62
N ALA A 671 0.29 25.96 -48.49
CA ALA A 671 1.25 24.89 -48.14
C ALA A 671 0.74 23.81 -47.16
N ASN A 672 -0.55 23.50 -47.17
CA ASN A 672 -1.11 22.43 -46.34
C ASN A 672 -0.84 21.04 -46.94
N PHE A 673 -0.68 20.03 -46.10
CA PHE A 673 -0.54 18.62 -46.51
C PHE A 673 -1.67 17.77 -45.91
N GLY A 674 -2.53 17.21 -46.74
CA GLY A 674 -3.60 16.28 -46.34
C GLY A 674 -4.99 16.66 -46.84
N LEU A 675 -6.01 16.62 -45.97
CA LEU A 675 -7.42 16.72 -46.38
C LEU A 675 -8.21 17.79 -45.60
N ALA A 676 -8.80 18.71 -46.37
CA ALA A 676 -9.67 19.80 -45.93
C ALA A 676 -9.14 20.58 -44.71
N ASN A 677 -7.84 20.88 -44.71
CA ASN A 677 -7.26 21.85 -43.78
C ASN A 677 -7.56 23.28 -44.26
N SER A 678 -7.60 24.25 -43.35
CA SER A 678 -7.91 25.66 -43.63
C SER A 678 -6.92 26.60 -42.92
N GLY A 679 -6.34 27.55 -43.66
CA GLY A 679 -5.18 28.35 -43.23
C GLY A 679 -3.88 27.76 -43.75
N ASP A 680 -2.77 27.88 -43.01
CA ASP A 680 -1.42 27.73 -43.59
C ASP A 680 -0.56 26.64 -42.94
N THR A 681 0.17 25.87 -43.74
CA THR A 681 1.20 24.88 -43.32
C THR A 681 0.71 23.77 -42.39
N ASN A 682 -0.60 23.48 -42.39
CA ASN A 682 -1.17 22.42 -41.55
C ASN A 682 -0.92 21.04 -42.18
N THR A 683 -0.67 20.03 -41.35
CA THR A 683 -0.42 18.64 -41.78
C THR A 683 -1.42 17.67 -41.16
N GLY A 684 -2.22 17.00 -41.98
CA GLY A 684 -3.21 16.01 -41.57
C GLY A 684 -4.61 16.33 -42.07
N LEU A 685 -5.62 16.22 -41.20
CA LEU A 685 -7.04 16.27 -41.58
C LEU A 685 -7.80 17.35 -40.78
N TRP A 686 -8.61 18.16 -41.47
CA TRP A 686 -9.57 19.09 -40.86
C TRP A 686 -8.99 20.11 -39.87
N ASN A 687 -7.69 20.39 -39.93
CA ASN A 687 -7.07 21.40 -39.07
C ASN A 687 -7.39 22.82 -39.59
N ALA A 688 -7.66 23.75 -38.68
CA ALA A 688 -7.94 25.15 -38.98
C ALA A 688 -6.88 26.06 -38.31
N GLY A 689 -6.43 27.09 -39.02
CA GLY A 689 -5.38 28.01 -38.55
C GLY A 689 -4.00 27.67 -39.15
N SER A 690 -2.95 27.57 -38.34
CA SER A 690 -1.56 27.56 -38.85
C SER A 690 -0.65 26.53 -38.20
N THR A 691 0.23 25.88 -38.98
CA THR A 691 1.28 24.93 -38.53
C THR A 691 0.77 23.72 -37.72
N ASN A 692 -0.54 23.46 -37.68
CA ASN A 692 -1.11 22.41 -36.85
C ASN A 692 -0.87 21.02 -37.46
N THR A 693 -0.58 20.03 -36.62
CA THR A 693 -0.26 18.67 -37.06
C THR A 693 -1.19 17.64 -36.41
N GLY A 694 -1.94 16.90 -37.22
CA GLY A 694 -2.84 15.84 -36.78
C GLY A 694 -4.27 16.02 -37.28
N PHE A 695 -5.25 16.01 -36.37
CA PHE A 695 -6.67 15.92 -36.71
C PHE A 695 -7.50 17.00 -36.02
N GLY A 696 -8.21 17.83 -36.78
CA GLY A 696 -9.26 18.71 -36.27
C GLY A 696 -8.79 19.77 -35.26
N ASN A 697 -7.49 20.11 -35.25
CA ASN A 697 -6.96 21.13 -34.35
C ASN A 697 -7.28 22.54 -34.88
N ALA A 698 -7.58 23.50 -34.01
CA ALA A 698 -8.08 24.82 -34.38
C ALA A 698 -7.29 25.95 -33.68
N GLY A 699 -6.28 26.50 -34.36
CA GLY A 699 -5.43 27.58 -33.84
C GLY A 699 -4.01 27.56 -34.43
N SER A 700 -2.95 27.58 -33.62
CA SER A 700 -1.56 27.65 -34.10
C SER A 700 -0.58 26.69 -33.42
N ALA A 701 0.12 25.89 -34.22
CA ALA A 701 1.16 24.94 -33.81
C ALA A 701 0.71 23.84 -32.83
N ASP A 702 -0.58 23.50 -32.82
CA ASP A 702 -1.11 22.36 -32.07
C ASP A 702 -0.65 21.01 -32.70
N PHE A 703 -0.36 20.03 -31.84
CA PHE A 703 -0.01 18.66 -32.25
C PHE A 703 -0.96 17.63 -31.61
N GLY A 704 -1.64 16.84 -32.44
CA GLY A 704 -2.51 15.74 -32.01
C GLY A 704 -3.94 15.90 -32.51
N PHE A 705 -4.91 15.80 -31.60
CA PHE A 705 -6.32 15.56 -31.94
C PHE A 705 -7.27 16.55 -31.24
N GLY A 706 -7.98 17.36 -32.01
CA GLY A 706 -9.08 18.20 -31.52
C GLY A 706 -8.67 19.28 -30.52
N ASN A 707 -7.41 19.72 -30.53
CA ASN A 707 -6.96 20.83 -29.69
C ASN A 707 -7.48 22.18 -30.26
N ALA A 708 -7.62 23.19 -29.40
CA ALA A 708 -8.15 24.50 -29.78
C ALA A 708 -7.37 25.63 -29.11
N GLY A 709 -6.46 26.25 -29.85
CA GLY A 709 -5.66 27.39 -29.42
C GLY A 709 -4.21 27.28 -29.90
N ASP A 710 -3.24 27.48 -29.02
CA ASP A 710 -1.83 27.65 -29.40
C ASP A 710 -0.91 26.60 -28.77
N ARG A 711 -0.13 25.86 -29.56
CA ARG A 711 1.00 25.00 -29.13
C ARG A 711 0.61 23.86 -28.17
N ASN A 712 -0.65 23.42 -28.18
CA ASN A 712 -1.09 22.30 -27.34
C ASN A 712 -0.59 20.96 -27.92
N MET A 713 -0.30 20.00 -27.05
CA MET A 713 0.17 18.66 -27.44
C MET A 713 -0.68 17.57 -26.80
N GLY A 714 -1.36 16.78 -27.62
CA GLY A 714 -2.17 15.64 -27.19
C GLY A 714 -3.61 15.72 -27.69
N PHE A 715 -4.58 15.54 -26.80
CA PHE A 715 -6.00 15.36 -27.13
C PHE A 715 -6.90 16.41 -26.47
N GLY A 716 -7.73 17.10 -27.26
CA GLY A 716 -8.86 17.89 -26.76
C GLY A 716 -8.50 19.04 -25.83
N ASN A 717 -7.27 19.56 -25.87
CA ASN A 717 -6.84 20.65 -25.00
C ASN A 717 -7.29 22.01 -25.56
N ALA A 718 -7.71 22.93 -24.70
CA ALA A 718 -8.17 24.27 -25.07
C ALA A 718 -7.33 25.37 -24.43
N GLY A 719 -6.90 26.37 -25.20
CA GLY A 719 -6.02 27.46 -24.76
C GLY A 719 -4.59 27.27 -25.24
N ALA A 720 -3.58 27.43 -24.38
CA ALA A 720 -2.18 27.59 -24.82
C ALA A 720 -1.16 26.67 -24.12
N ALA A 721 -0.31 26.00 -24.90
CA ALA A 721 0.85 25.23 -24.45
C ALA A 721 0.54 24.12 -23.42
N ASN A 722 -0.67 23.55 -23.46
CA ASN A 722 -1.05 22.43 -22.60
C ASN A 722 -0.51 21.10 -23.17
N MET A 723 -0.15 20.16 -22.29
CA MET A 723 0.32 18.81 -22.66
C MET A 723 -0.54 17.73 -22.00
N GLY A 724 -1.09 16.81 -22.80
CA GLY A 724 -1.88 15.68 -22.32
C GLY A 724 -3.31 15.68 -22.86
N ALA A 725 -4.30 15.45 -22.00
CA ALA A 725 -5.68 15.19 -22.41
C ALA A 725 -6.70 16.13 -21.74
N GLY A 726 -7.52 16.83 -22.53
CA GLY A 726 -8.69 17.56 -22.04
C GLY A 726 -8.40 18.75 -21.12
N ASN A 727 -7.17 19.30 -21.13
CA ASN A 727 -6.82 20.45 -20.31
C ASN A 727 -7.41 21.74 -20.88
N SER A 728 -7.68 22.72 -20.03
CA SER A 728 -8.20 24.04 -20.41
C SER A 728 -7.41 25.17 -19.74
N GLY A 729 -7.16 26.26 -20.46
CA GLY A 729 -6.32 27.36 -19.99
C GLY A 729 -4.89 27.25 -20.53
N SER A 730 -3.84 27.33 -19.69
CA SER A 730 -2.47 27.41 -20.22
C SER A 730 -1.37 26.70 -19.42
N TYR A 731 -0.40 26.11 -20.13
CA TYR A 731 0.78 25.44 -19.55
C TYR A 731 0.46 24.27 -18.59
N ASN A 732 -0.74 23.67 -18.69
CA ASN A 732 -1.10 22.53 -17.86
C ASN A 732 -0.50 21.23 -18.42
N THR A 733 -0.08 20.31 -17.55
CA THR A 733 0.52 19.02 -17.92
C THR A 733 -0.17 17.86 -17.21
N GLY A 734 -0.74 16.92 -17.97
CA GLY A 734 -1.52 15.78 -17.47
C GLY A 734 -2.95 15.79 -18.02
N SER A 735 -3.95 15.45 -17.22
CA SER A 735 -5.33 15.24 -17.70
C SER A 735 -6.36 16.14 -17.03
N PHE A 736 -7.28 16.71 -17.80
CA PHE A 736 -8.49 17.42 -17.32
C PHE A 736 -8.23 18.58 -16.35
N ASN A 737 -7.06 19.23 -16.40
CA ASN A 737 -6.80 20.42 -15.60
C ASN A 737 -7.48 21.67 -16.20
N SER A 738 -7.77 22.68 -15.38
CA SER A 738 -8.42 23.92 -15.82
C SER A 738 -7.83 25.14 -15.11
N GLY A 739 -7.26 26.08 -15.86
CA GLY A 739 -6.53 27.24 -15.34
C GLY A 739 -5.09 27.25 -15.87
N THR A 740 -4.11 27.61 -15.07
CA THR A 740 -2.71 27.76 -15.52
C THR A 740 -1.68 26.98 -14.69
N LEU A 741 -0.64 26.48 -15.37
CA LEU A 741 0.54 25.85 -14.74
C LEU A 741 0.25 24.66 -13.81
N ASN A 742 -0.88 23.97 -13.99
CA ASN A 742 -1.20 22.78 -13.20
C ASN A 742 -0.43 21.54 -13.71
N THR A 743 -0.03 20.66 -12.80
CA THR A 743 0.65 19.39 -13.12
C THR A 743 0.00 18.21 -12.40
N GLY A 744 -0.32 17.15 -13.13
CA GLY A 744 -1.12 16.01 -12.66
C GLY A 744 -2.52 16.06 -13.27
N ASP A 745 -3.56 15.63 -12.53
CA ASP A 745 -4.89 15.41 -13.13
C ASP A 745 -6.04 16.06 -12.35
N PHE A 746 -7.06 16.50 -13.08
CA PHE A 746 -8.31 17.10 -12.58
C PHE A 746 -8.13 18.37 -11.74
N ASN A 747 -6.99 19.07 -11.83
CA ASN A 747 -6.78 20.28 -11.04
C ASN A 747 -7.43 21.51 -11.70
N GLY A 748 -8.37 22.15 -11.01
CA GLY A 748 -8.88 23.49 -11.32
C GLY A 748 -8.11 24.58 -10.58
N GLY A 749 -8.08 25.79 -11.12
CA GLY A 749 -7.31 26.92 -10.57
C GLY A 749 -5.90 26.99 -11.14
N ASP A 750 -5.01 27.73 -10.48
CA ASP A 750 -3.66 28.03 -10.96
C ASP A 750 -2.55 27.40 -10.10
N HIS A 751 -1.46 26.95 -10.72
CA HIS A 751 -0.22 26.46 -10.09
C HIS A 751 -0.36 25.23 -9.17
N ASN A 752 -1.35 24.36 -9.38
CA ASN A 752 -1.53 23.16 -8.54
C ASN A 752 -0.64 21.98 -9.00
N THR A 753 -0.21 21.14 -8.06
CA THR A 753 0.51 19.89 -8.35
C THR A 753 -0.15 18.70 -7.64
N GLY A 754 -0.57 17.70 -8.41
CA GLY A 754 -1.18 16.47 -7.91
C GLY A 754 -2.58 16.22 -8.49
N TRP A 755 -3.57 15.96 -7.64
CA TRP A 755 -4.85 15.40 -8.08
C TRP A 755 -6.10 16.12 -7.54
N GLY A 756 -6.96 16.62 -8.42
CA GLY A 756 -8.30 17.09 -8.07
C GLY A 756 -8.34 18.33 -7.15
N ASN A 757 -7.27 19.13 -7.10
CA ASN A 757 -7.26 20.39 -6.38
C ASN A 757 -8.08 21.45 -7.16
N SER A 758 -8.88 22.30 -6.52
CA SER A 758 -9.70 23.31 -7.21
C SER A 758 -9.46 24.76 -6.79
N GLY A 759 -8.61 24.99 -5.78
CA GLY A 759 -8.05 26.30 -5.47
C GLY A 759 -6.71 26.53 -6.18
N ASN A 760 -5.92 27.49 -5.75
CA ASN A 760 -4.65 27.86 -6.36
C ASN A 760 -3.43 27.47 -5.51
N THR A 761 -2.30 27.18 -6.15
CA THR A 761 -0.98 26.92 -5.54
C THR A 761 -1.00 25.77 -4.53
N ASN A 762 -1.80 24.74 -4.77
CA ASN A 762 -1.89 23.56 -3.89
C ASN A 762 -0.88 22.46 -4.30
N THR A 763 -0.48 21.61 -3.35
CA THR A 763 0.28 20.39 -3.65
C THR A 763 -0.26 19.19 -2.87
N GLY A 764 -0.63 18.13 -3.58
CA GLY A 764 -1.31 16.96 -3.02
C GLY A 764 -2.65 16.74 -3.72
N GLY A 765 -3.76 16.56 -3.00
CA GLY A 765 -5.03 16.35 -3.68
C GLY A 765 -6.31 16.69 -2.94
N ILE A 766 -7.37 16.94 -3.73
CA ILE A 766 -8.72 17.31 -3.27
C ILE A 766 -8.72 18.58 -2.39
N ASN A 767 -7.74 19.49 -2.58
CA ASN A 767 -7.73 20.78 -1.88
C ASN A 767 -8.53 21.81 -2.70
N SER A 768 -9.61 22.34 -2.12
CA SER A 768 -10.52 23.28 -2.80
C SER A 768 -10.35 24.74 -2.40
N GLY A 769 -9.52 25.04 -1.40
CA GLY A 769 -9.01 26.40 -1.12
C GLY A 769 -7.56 26.58 -1.57
N ASP A 770 -7.04 27.80 -1.42
CA ASP A 770 -5.70 28.20 -1.88
C ASP A 770 -4.56 27.86 -0.89
N LEU A 771 -3.35 27.65 -1.43
CA LEU A 771 -2.07 27.54 -0.72
C LEU A 771 -1.96 26.36 0.29
N ASN A 772 -2.55 25.22 -0.01
CA ASN A 772 -2.54 24.03 0.83
C ASN A 772 -1.50 22.97 0.41
N THR A 773 -0.91 22.26 1.37
CA THR A 773 -0.11 21.05 1.13
C THR A 773 -0.67 19.84 1.88
N GLY A 774 -0.89 18.74 1.16
CA GLY A 774 -1.54 17.54 1.69
C GLY A 774 -2.89 17.26 1.03
N PHE A 775 -3.88 16.81 1.81
CA PHE A 775 -5.15 16.34 1.26
C PHE A 775 -6.38 16.98 1.91
N GLY A 776 -7.38 17.30 1.09
CA GLY A 776 -8.74 17.60 1.54
C GLY A 776 -8.96 18.96 2.22
N SER A 777 -8.07 19.94 2.04
CA SER A 777 -8.25 21.28 2.63
C SER A 777 -9.17 22.16 1.79
N SER A 778 -10.21 22.73 2.41
CA SER A 778 -11.24 23.55 1.75
C SER A 778 -11.20 25.03 2.12
N ALA A 779 -10.08 25.50 2.71
CA ALA A 779 -9.90 26.88 3.14
C ALA A 779 -8.64 27.50 2.54
N ASP A 780 -8.72 28.78 2.20
CA ASP A 780 -7.62 29.58 1.66
C ASP A 780 -6.62 29.92 2.77
N GLN A 781 -5.33 29.74 2.49
CA GLN A 781 -4.28 29.89 3.49
C GLN A 781 -3.40 31.12 3.27
N ALA A 782 -3.29 31.98 4.28
CA ALA A 782 -2.36 33.11 4.26
C ALA A 782 -0.88 32.67 4.29
N VAL A 783 -0.61 31.49 4.85
CA VAL A 783 0.69 30.78 4.85
C VAL A 783 0.44 29.28 4.89
N THR A 784 1.28 28.51 4.20
CA THR A 784 1.03 27.11 3.80
C THR A 784 0.69 26.19 4.98
N ASN A 785 -0.51 25.61 4.96
CA ASN A 785 -0.89 24.52 5.86
C ASN A 785 -0.32 23.19 5.36
N SER A 786 -0.01 22.27 6.29
CA SER A 786 0.46 20.91 5.99
C SER A 786 -0.34 19.82 6.71
N GLY A 787 -0.76 18.78 5.98
CA GLY A 787 -1.48 17.63 6.53
C GLY A 787 -2.92 17.51 6.05
N PHE A 788 -3.88 17.47 6.98
CA PHE A 788 -5.30 17.19 6.68
C PHE A 788 -6.25 17.99 7.58
N GLY A 789 -7.34 18.53 7.00
CA GLY A 789 -8.47 19.09 7.74
C GLY A 789 -8.22 20.34 8.60
N ASN A 790 -7.06 21.00 8.46
CA ASN A 790 -6.71 22.19 9.26
C ASN A 790 -7.46 23.45 8.78
N ASN A 791 -7.85 24.32 9.72
CA ASN A 791 -8.61 25.55 9.48
C ASN A 791 -7.98 26.75 10.20
N GLY A 792 -7.73 27.86 9.50
CA GLY A 792 -6.79 28.90 9.93
C GLY A 792 -5.36 28.59 9.48
N SER A 793 -4.44 29.54 9.67
CA SER A 793 -3.18 29.62 8.91
C SER A 793 -1.96 29.03 9.61
N GLY A 794 -0.99 28.52 8.85
CA GLY A 794 0.31 28.05 9.37
C GLY A 794 0.23 26.80 10.24
N ASN A 795 -0.81 25.99 10.06
CA ASN A 795 -1.07 24.76 10.80
C ASN A 795 -0.33 23.55 10.21
N SER A 796 0.06 22.62 11.08
CA SER A 796 0.69 21.35 10.71
C SER A 796 0.03 20.15 11.40
N GLY A 797 -0.25 19.09 10.65
CA GLY A 797 -0.90 17.87 11.15
C GLY A 797 -2.39 17.80 10.81
N PHE A 798 -3.23 17.50 11.80
CA PHE A 798 -4.58 16.96 11.61
C PHE A 798 -5.65 17.77 12.35
N ASN A 799 -6.64 18.28 11.62
CA ASN A 799 -7.88 18.87 12.15
C ASN A 799 -7.67 20.00 13.16
N ASN A 800 -6.57 20.77 13.06
CA ASN A 800 -6.32 21.91 13.94
C ASN A 800 -7.16 23.12 13.51
N THR A 801 -7.50 24.00 14.46
CA THR A 801 -8.30 25.21 14.23
C THR A 801 -7.63 26.45 14.87
N GLY A 802 -7.72 27.59 14.20
CA GLY A 802 -6.97 28.80 14.56
C GLY A 802 -5.56 28.78 13.95
N ASP A 803 -4.67 29.67 14.38
CA ASP A 803 -3.39 29.89 13.68
C ASP A 803 -2.20 29.19 14.34
N THR A 804 -1.21 28.78 13.55
CA THR A 804 0.12 28.32 13.97
C THR A 804 0.15 27.07 14.87
N ASN A 805 -0.83 26.17 14.77
CA ASN A 805 -0.85 24.91 15.55
C ASN A 805 0.02 23.80 14.94
N SER A 806 0.40 22.83 15.76
CA SER A 806 1.07 21.60 15.33
C SER A 806 0.52 20.36 16.05
N GLY A 807 0.17 19.30 15.31
CA GLY A 807 -0.30 18.03 15.86
C GLY A 807 -1.76 17.72 15.51
N PHE A 808 -2.57 17.28 16.47
CA PHE A 808 -3.91 16.71 16.24
C PHE A 808 -5.01 17.43 17.04
N HIS A 809 -6.08 17.89 16.37
CA HIS A 809 -7.28 18.49 16.98
C HIS A 809 -7.01 19.68 17.94
N ASN A 810 -5.96 20.47 17.73
CA ASN A 810 -5.73 21.64 18.57
C ASN A 810 -6.52 22.85 18.08
N ALA A 811 -7.19 23.59 18.98
CA ALA A 811 -8.11 24.67 18.63
C ALA A 811 -7.85 25.97 19.42
N ASN A 812 -7.11 26.92 18.84
CA ASN A 812 -6.82 28.20 19.48
C ASN A 812 -7.71 29.36 18.99
N THR A 813 -7.80 30.42 19.79
CA THR A 813 -8.71 31.57 19.57
C THR A 813 -8.04 32.93 19.79
N SER A 814 -6.73 32.98 20.03
CA SER A 814 -6.01 34.21 20.39
C SER A 814 -4.95 34.59 19.35
N ALA A 815 -5.14 35.75 18.73
CA ALA A 815 -4.21 36.33 17.75
C ALA A 815 -2.88 36.86 18.36
N LEU A 816 -2.66 36.71 19.66
CA LEU A 816 -1.42 37.10 20.36
C LEU A 816 -0.83 35.87 21.07
N PHE A 817 0.41 35.52 20.71
CA PHE A 817 1.06 34.27 21.09
C PHE A 817 0.18 33.05 20.75
N SER A 818 -0.23 32.96 19.48
CA SER A 818 -1.01 31.86 18.89
C SER A 818 -0.22 30.55 18.79
N GLY A 819 -0.92 29.46 18.50
CA GLY A 819 -0.33 28.15 18.19
C GLY A 819 -0.27 27.20 19.37
N HIS A 820 -1.04 26.11 19.32
CA HIS A 820 -0.93 25.00 20.26
C HIS A 820 -0.10 23.86 19.66
N SER A 821 0.59 23.08 20.50
CA SER A 821 1.43 21.95 20.06
C SER A 821 1.07 20.65 20.78
N GLY A 822 0.80 19.58 20.04
CA GLY A 822 0.47 18.26 20.56
C GLY A 822 -0.93 17.79 20.18
N LEU A 823 -1.71 17.29 21.14
CA LEU A 823 -3.01 16.66 20.89
C LEU A 823 -4.11 17.37 21.69
N LEU A 824 -5.26 17.67 21.07
CA LEU A 824 -6.51 18.08 21.71
C LEU A 824 -6.43 19.34 22.60
N ASN A 825 -5.39 20.18 22.47
CA ASN A 825 -5.29 21.41 23.27
C ASN A 825 -6.25 22.47 22.73
N ALA A 826 -6.90 23.26 23.59
CA ALA A 826 -7.84 24.28 23.15
C ALA A 826 -7.81 25.56 24.01
N GLY A 827 -8.23 26.69 23.44
CA GLY A 827 -8.45 27.92 24.19
C GLY A 827 -7.76 29.14 23.57
N GLY A 828 -7.02 29.88 24.39
CA GLY A 828 -6.42 31.17 24.04
C GLY A 828 -5.01 31.04 23.46
N SER A 829 -4.01 31.60 24.13
CA SER A 829 -2.60 31.57 23.70
C SER A 829 -1.94 30.19 23.90
N GLN A 830 -0.76 30.02 23.30
CA GLN A 830 0.12 28.84 23.29
C GLN A 830 -0.06 27.86 24.44
N SER A 831 -0.23 26.57 24.12
CA SER A 831 -0.27 25.46 25.08
C SER A 831 0.36 24.22 24.43
N VAL A 832 1.06 23.39 25.22
CA VAL A 832 1.94 22.33 24.70
C VAL A 832 1.73 21.01 25.45
N GLY A 833 1.21 19.99 24.76
CA GLY A 833 1.03 18.64 25.30
C GLY A 833 -0.29 17.99 24.89
N ILE A 834 -1.02 17.39 25.83
CA ILE A 834 -2.25 16.63 25.56
C ILE A 834 -3.45 17.19 26.34
N ASN A 835 -4.51 17.55 25.63
CA ASN A 835 -5.82 17.92 26.17
C ASN A 835 -5.76 19.00 27.26
N ASN A 836 -4.93 20.03 27.06
CA ASN A 836 -4.89 21.20 27.92
C ASN A 836 -5.91 22.25 27.45
N THR A 837 -6.66 22.87 28.35
CA THR A 837 -7.64 23.92 28.01
C THR A 837 -7.34 25.25 28.69
N GLY A 838 -7.23 26.34 27.92
CA GLY A 838 -6.94 27.68 28.43
C GLY A 838 -5.74 28.35 27.76
N SER A 839 -4.68 28.71 28.51
CA SER A 839 -3.51 29.41 27.93
C SER A 839 -2.21 29.24 28.72
N PHE A 840 -1.10 29.05 28.01
CA PHE A 840 0.24 28.79 28.56
C PHE A 840 0.32 27.50 29.40
N ASN A 841 -0.52 26.52 29.07
CA ASN A 841 -0.61 25.25 29.79
C ASN A 841 0.31 24.20 29.16
N THR A 842 0.93 23.35 29.99
CA THR A 842 1.92 22.39 29.54
C THR A 842 1.77 20.99 30.16
N VAL A 843 2.17 19.97 29.39
CA VAL A 843 2.12 18.54 29.75
C VAL A 843 0.71 17.94 29.53
N LEU A 844 -0.05 17.46 30.52
CA LEU A 844 -1.27 16.66 30.29
C LEU A 844 -2.50 17.15 31.08
N PHE A 845 -3.65 17.25 30.40
CA PHE A 845 -4.99 17.45 30.98
C PHE A 845 -5.18 18.72 31.84
N ASN A 846 -4.34 19.74 31.71
CA ASN A 846 -4.41 20.91 32.59
C ASN A 846 -5.38 21.98 32.09
N THR A 847 -5.99 22.71 33.00
CA THR A 847 -7.04 23.70 32.72
C THR A 847 -6.70 25.07 33.33
N GLY A 848 -7.07 26.17 32.65
CA GLY A 848 -6.84 27.54 33.13
C GLY A 848 -5.64 28.26 32.52
N PHE A 849 -4.91 29.03 33.32
CA PHE A 849 -3.77 29.84 32.88
C PHE A 849 -2.47 29.40 33.56
N ARG A 850 -1.40 29.20 32.76
CA ARG A 850 -0.05 28.81 33.24
C ARG A 850 -0.05 27.60 34.17
N THR A 851 -0.74 26.54 33.77
CA THR A 851 -0.73 25.26 34.50
C THR A 851 0.27 24.26 33.88
N ALA A 852 1.01 23.52 34.71
CA ALA A 852 2.12 22.67 34.24
C ALA A 852 2.21 21.33 34.98
N GLY A 853 1.94 20.22 34.27
CA GLY A 853 2.02 18.88 34.83
C GLY A 853 0.85 18.00 34.41
N ILE A 854 0.22 17.28 35.34
CA ILE A 854 -0.87 16.34 35.05
C ILE A 854 -2.15 16.79 35.76
N ALA A 855 -3.21 17.05 34.99
CA ALA A 855 -4.58 17.29 35.48
C ALA A 855 -4.75 18.44 36.50
N ASN A 856 -3.93 19.50 36.43
CA ASN A 856 -4.08 20.67 37.29
C ASN A 856 -5.17 21.63 36.79
N SER A 857 -5.77 22.41 37.68
CA SER A 857 -6.76 23.44 37.35
C SER A 857 -6.46 24.74 38.08
N ALA A 858 -6.44 25.86 37.35
CA ALA A 858 -6.28 27.21 37.90
C ALA A 858 -7.31 28.17 37.26
N THR A 859 -7.51 29.34 37.88
CA THR A 859 -8.30 30.41 37.27
C THR A 859 -7.42 31.28 36.35
N ASN A 860 -8.03 32.12 35.50
CA ASN A 860 -7.30 33.02 34.59
C ASN A 860 -6.67 34.23 35.32
N GLY A 861 -5.90 33.99 36.37
CA GLY A 861 -5.11 34.99 37.07
C GLY A 861 -3.86 35.36 36.27
N LEU A 862 -3.82 36.58 35.74
CA LEU A 862 -2.58 37.13 35.21
C LEU A 862 -1.55 37.20 36.37
N LEU A 863 -0.39 36.55 36.18
CA LEU A 863 0.69 36.30 37.15
C LEU A 863 0.56 35.08 38.08
N THR A 864 -0.53 34.31 38.07
CA THR A 864 -0.60 33.03 38.82
C THR A 864 -0.09 31.85 37.98
N ALA A 865 0.44 30.81 38.63
CA ALA A 865 0.87 29.56 37.98
C ALA A 865 0.73 28.36 38.94
N THR A 866 0.30 27.20 38.45
CA THR A 866 0.01 26.01 39.27
C THR A 866 0.64 24.77 38.65
N SER A 867 1.32 23.92 39.43
CA SER A 867 2.13 22.83 38.88
C SER A 867 2.12 21.53 39.68
N GLY A 868 2.43 20.42 39.01
CA GLY A 868 2.50 19.08 39.60
C GLY A 868 1.35 18.18 39.16
N VAL A 869 0.67 17.50 40.09
CA VAL A 869 -0.35 16.48 39.78
C VAL A 869 -1.68 16.75 40.49
N ALA A 870 -2.76 16.90 39.73
CA ALA A 870 -4.14 17.00 40.22
C ALA A 870 -4.37 18.12 41.27
N ASN A 871 -3.69 19.26 41.14
CA ASN A 871 -3.91 20.42 42.01
C ASN A 871 -5.03 21.33 41.49
N SER A 872 -5.87 21.83 42.38
CA SER A 872 -6.95 22.78 42.12
C SER A 872 -6.69 24.09 42.83
N GLY A 873 -6.58 25.20 42.09
CA GLY A 873 -6.34 26.53 42.64
C GLY A 873 -5.18 27.26 41.95
N ASN A 874 -4.98 28.51 42.33
CA ASN A 874 -3.88 29.34 41.83
C ASN A 874 -2.63 29.16 42.72
N ASN A 875 -1.42 29.28 42.17
CA ASN A 875 -0.15 29.25 42.92
C ASN A 875 0.17 27.92 43.63
N SER A 876 -0.59 26.85 43.39
CA SER A 876 -0.44 25.59 44.11
C SER A 876 0.59 24.66 43.45
N SER A 877 1.31 23.88 44.27
CA SER A 877 2.41 23.03 43.81
C SER A 877 2.51 21.69 44.55
N GLY A 878 2.86 20.62 43.84
CA GLY A 878 2.96 19.27 44.40
C GLY A 878 1.83 18.37 43.92
N GLY A 879 1.06 17.74 44.81
CA GLY A 879 0.02 16.77 44.44
C GLY A 879 -1.29 16.87 45.23
N PHE A 880 -2.43 16.75 44.54
CA PHE A 880 -3.76 16.61 45.14
C PHE A 880 -4.18 17.72 46.12
N ASN A 881 -3.64 18.94 45.96
CA ASN A 881 -4.03 20.11 46.76
C ASN A 881 -5.35 20.70 46.22
N ALA A 882 -6.27 21.09 47.11
CA ALA A 882 -7.65 21.46 46.73
C ALA A 882 -7.91 22.98 46.60
N ASN A 883 -7.02 23.82 47.15
CA ASN A 883 -7.17 25.27 47.26
C ASN A 883 -5.95 26.04 46.70
N PRO A 884 -6.05 27.37 46.49
CA PRO A 884 -4.93 28.22 46.13
C PRO A 884 -3.80 28.28 47.18
N ASP A 885 -2.61 28.67 46.73
CA ASP A 885 -1.41 28.95 47.53
C ASP A 885 -0.92 27.76 48.40
N GLN A 886 -1.25 26.53 48.00
CA GLN A 886 -0.89 25.28 48.71
C GLN A 886 0.37 24.62 48.12
N SER A 887 1.26 24.11 48.99
CA SER A 887 2.47 23.39 48.57
C SER A 887 2.62 22.05 49.29
N GLY A 888 2.82 20.96 48.55
CA GLY A 888 3.04 19.62 49.10
C GLY A 888 2.03 18.60 48.57
N PHE A 889 1.67 17.62 49.41
CA PHE A 889 0.67 16.60 49.09
C PHE A 889 -0.53 16.69 50.04
N PHE A 890 -1.75 16.73 49.48
CA PHE A 890 -3.03 16.68 50.21
C PHE A 890 -3.24 17.78 51.29
N ASN A 891 -3.05 19.07 50.95
CA ASN A 891 -3.52 20.19 51.78
C ASN A 891 -4.94 20.65 51.42
#